data_AF-A0AAE0EU55-F1
#
_entry.id   AF-A0AAE0EU55-F1
#
_cell.length_a   1.000
_cell.length_b   1.000
_cell.length_c   1.000
_cell.angle_alpha   90.00
_cell.angle_beta   90.00
_cell.angle_gamma   90.00
#
_symmetry.space_group_name_H-M   'P 1'
#
loop_
_entity.id
_entity.type
_entity.pdbx_description
1 polymer ?
#
loop_
_entity_poly.entity_id
_entity_poly.type
_entity_poly.pdbx_seq_one_letter_code
_entity_poly.pdbx_strand_id
1 'polypeptide(L)'
;MAYGEKGPDLYDRDGDKASVGTSEGYWPAADDFITTGDRRFGREGFPRGWPEVYEKNKALRRLIGKKGLKGVMCKTVDMPSKNDVRREMPEECKHLRPGQSYTNAELLHARRGWAIVKGFVIYELLDGVEGETFVAHKHWWNAQEDGAWVDYTPAEPGSNTASVQVRLLCESADGAKQCTLLDYAADIQARQLLKERQEAASAAAKAVAEEQKKKAASTAFDAFGGMEQSQGPTVSADTALMNAPEAERLVEELQMFKIEKVGTRKWMAQHDVLQRLSLQAHHNVRSYSEEFVKEAFISFDKINEIVHELLVIELWKEKIYPLLGDEQYTGQVAGIDIYICLYHENVLVNLIELLLFHRDALQAMSDDTTLELIDYCHRQLLYLNSGMAKDDVDASKDPTTADEWMKKSKKEEQETKVKELRFGAAISALSVLRYLTDYSESVALGVMARMLDTHDTIVQLVPLLEERPWVRRRKKGTGKDRKNAMEVWDNGVWSPLPPEERLKVAKADAQVWLALNNLIVDPRCRAKYNYDDYRREQVGRLQRHFNEVLFDQLPVLKDLQRCVSEVQFMVTPSSADVTQGRLVLEQVPEIRAAMLNRSDWQHIADKQMASCFADSEENLKRLKKKMEKMVEHFDFMSMLDGGGMEDHINLDMSDAVLEVRIEKIKTSNEYATYKGKLATLIPNLSETDKNLQIVLTSLVQEQRSMAAANSGKLEATLQNVVQKPKRRKLHCPGS
;
A
#
# COMPACT_ATOMS: atom_id res chain seq x y z
N MET A 1 -2.86 35.78 -1.21
CA MET A 1 -2.22 35.05 -2.33
C MET A 1 -0.81 34.72 -1.91
N ALA A 2 -0.55 33.51 -1.41
CA ALA A 2 0.79 33.07 -1.04
C ALA A 2 1.13 31.83 -1.87
N TYR A 3 2.13 31.98 -2.75
CA TYR A 3 2.75 30.91 -3.53
C TYR A 3 3.62 30.08 -2.59
N GLY A 4 3.13 28.88 -2.22
CA GLY A 4 3.79 27.97 -1.28
C GLY A 4 4.02 26.56 -1.84
N GLU A 5 3.57 26.24 -3.04
CA GLU A 5 4.04 25.05 -3.75
C GLU A 5 5.33 25.40 -4.49
N LYS A 6 6.43 24.69 -4.20
CA LYS A 6 7.65 24.76 -5.02
C LYS A 6 7.31 24.21 -6.42
N GLY A 7 6.86 25.10 -7.31
CA GLY A 7 6.76 24.80 -8.74
C GLY A 7 8.13 24.52 -9.36
N PRO A 8 8.19 23.96 -10.58
CA PRO A 8 9.43 23.61 -11.26
C PRO A 8 10.41 24.81 -11.32
N ASP A 9 11.70 24.52 -11.16
CA ASP A 9 12.74 25.56 -11.10
C ASP A 9 12.94 26.24 -12.45
N LEU A 10 12.85 27.57 -12.47
CA LEU A 10 13.24 28.42 -13.59
C LEU A 10 14.70 28.83 -13.41
N TYR A 11 15.41 28.97 -14.54
CA TYR A 11 16.79 29.43 -14.55
C TYR A 11 16.93 30.60 -15.52
N ASP A 12 17.83 31.51 -15.20
CA ASP A 12 18.09 32.70 -15.97
C ASP A 12 19.12 32.47 -17.08
N ARG A 13 19.47 33.54 -17.80
CA ARG A 13 20.42 33.49 -18.93
C ARG A 13 21.82 33.03 -18.51
N ASP A 14 22.20 33.26 -17.26
CA ASP A 14 23.50 32.84 -16.74
C ASP A 14 23.46 31.40 -16.18
N GLY A 15 22.28 30.78 -16.16
CA GLY A 15 22.07 29.41 -15.72
C GLY A 15 21.88 29.27 -14.20
N ASP A 16 21.65 30.40 -13.51
CA ASP A 16 21.35 30.47 -12.09
C ASP A 16 19.84 30.41 -11.84
N LYS A 17 19.45 30.11 -10.59
CA LYS A 17 18.03 29.99 -10.24
C LYS A 17 17.35 31.36 -10.34
N ALA A 18 16.36 31.44 -11.22
CA ALA A 18 15.73 32.70 -11.57
C ALA A 18 14.96 33.30 -10.39
N SER A 19 15.14 34.60 -10.19
CA SER A 19 14.48 35.39 -9.16
C SER A 19 13.68 36.54 -9.78
N VAL A 20 12.40 36.64 -9.43
CA VAL A 20 11.47 37.65 -9.96
C VAL A 20 12.02 39.06 -9.71
N GLY A 21 12.04 39.89 -10.75
CA GLY A 21 12.48 41.29 -10.72
C GLY A 21 13.99 41.49 -10.80
N THR A 22 14.79 40.42 -10.89
CA THR A 22 16.27 40.51 -10.94
C THR A 22 16.90 39.70 -12.06
N SER A 23 16.37 38.51 -12.34
CA SER A 23 16.90 37.63 -13.38
C SER A 23 16.41 38.03 -14.77
N GLU A 24 17.33 38.08 -15.75
CA GLU A 24 17.02 38.19 -17.17
C GLU A 24 17.16 36.84 -17.86
N GLY A 25 16.23 36.49 -18.76
CA GLY A 25 16.20 35.15 -19.36
C GLY A 25 15.18 34.97 -20.46
N TYR A 26 15.01 33.72 -20.88
CA TYR A 26 14.09 33.30 -21.95
C TYR A 26 12.91 32.51 -21.37
N TRP A 27 11.90 33.21 -20.87
CA TRP A 27 10.82 32.60 -20.08
C TRP A 27 9.82 31.81 -20.92
N PRO A 28 9.49 30.55 -20.59
CA PRO A 28 8.49 29.76 -21.30
C PRO A 28 7.16 30.49 -21.43
N ALA A 29 6.65 30.59 -22.65
CA ALA A 29 5.42 31.30 -22.94
C ALA A 29 4.47 30.46 -23.80
N ALA A 30 3.20 30.85 -23.80
CA ALA A 30 2.16 30.10 -24.45
C ALA A 30 2.32 29.99 -25.98
N ASP A 31 2.90 31.02 -26.59
CA ASP A 31 3.20 31.19 -28.01
C ASP A 31 4.47 30.46 -28.45
N ASP A 32 5.22 29.85 -27.52
CA ASP A 32 6.35 28.97 -27.87
C ASP A 32 5.89 27.62 -28.43
N PHE A 33 4.58 27.32 -28.36
CA PHE A 33 3.99 26.04 -28.76
C PHE A 33 2.96 26.25 -29.86
N ILE A 34 3.19 25.63 -31.02
CA ILE A 34 2.29 25.70 -32.17
C ILE A 34 1.83 24.29 -32.51
N THR A 35 0.52 24.04 -32.46
CA THR A 35 -0.09 22.74 -32.74
C THR A 35 -1.01 22.81 -33.96
N THR A 36 -1.15 21.70 -34.68
CA THR A 36 -2.15 21.56 -35.77
C THR A 36 -3.55 21.22 -35.26
N GLY A 37 -3.70 20.90 -33.96
CA GLY A 37 -4.98 20.54 -33.31
C GLY A 37 -5.27 21.37 -32.05
N ASP A 38 -6.00 20.78 -31.09
CA ASP A 38 -6.24 21.40 -29.78
C ASP A 38 -4.93 21.56 -29.00
N ARG A 39 -4.81 22.66 -28.24
CA ARG A 39 -3.64 22.93 -27.40
C ARG A 39 -3.65 22.05 -26.15
N ARG A 40 -3.20 20.80 -26.29
CA ARG A 40 -3.02 19.83 -25.21
C ARG A 40 -1.60 19.29 -25.24
N PHE A 41 -0.96 19.23 -24.08
CA PHE A 41 0.28 18.46 -23.91
C PHE A 41 -0.08 16.98 -23.81
N GLY A 42 0.66 16.13 -24.53
CA GLY A 42 0.37 14.70 -24.62
C GLY A 42 1.63 13.88 -24.86
N ARG A 43 1.46 12.64 -25.31
CA ARG A 43 2.56 11.74 -25.66
C ARG A 43 3.23 12.21 -26.96
N GLU A 44 4.29 12.99 -26.83
CA GLU A 44 5.09 13.50 -27.95
C GLU A 44 6.12 12.46 -28.42
N GLY A 45 6.27 12.32 -29.75
CA GLY A 45 7.27 11.46 -30.36
C GLY A 45 7.81 12.00 -31.68
N PHE A 46 8.86 11.37 -32.20
CA PHE A 46 9.35 11.67 -33.56
C PHE A 46 8.25 11.32 -34.59
N PRO A 47 8.03 12.16 -35.63
CA PRO A 47 6.99 11.90 -36.63
C PRO A 47 7.05 10.49 -37.23
N ARG A 48 5.97 9.74 -37.10
CA ARG A 48 5.80 8.38 -37.63
C ARG A 48 5.78 8.44 -39.17
N GLY A 49 6.51 7.53 -39.81
CA GLY A 49 6.60 7.46 -41.27
C GLY A 49 7.41 8.59 -41.91
N TRP A 50 8.34 9.22 -41.18
CA TRP A 50 9.31 10.14 -41.76
C TRP A 50 10.33 9.39 -42.64
N PRO A 51 10.73 9.92 -43.81
CA PRO A 51 10.39 11.25 -44.36
C PRO A 51 9.09 11.32 -45.17
N GLU A 52 8.48 10.20 -45.56
CA GLU A 52 7.35 10.16 -46.50
C GLU A 52 6.10 10.88 -45.99
N VAL A 53 5.91 10.92 -44.66
CA VAL A 53 4.82 11.65 -44.00
C VAL A 53 4.85 13.14 -44.35
N TYR A 54 6.02 13.71 -44.60
CA TYR A 54 6.13 15.10 -45.01
C TYR A 54 5.47 15.35 -46.37
N GLU A 55 5.60 14.44 -47.34
CA GLU A 55 5.00 14.65 -48.67
C GLU A 55 3.49 14.42 -48.65
N LYS A 56 3.07 13.39 -47.91
CA LYS A 56 1.69 12.88 -47.89
C LYS A 56 0.78 13.69 -46.96
N ASN A 57 1.31 14.21 -45.85
CA ASN A 57 0.48 14.86 -44.85
C ASN A 57 0.37 16.38 -45.04
N LYS A 58 -0.85 16.86 -45.30
CA LYS A 58 -1.13 18.28 -45.51
C LYS A 58 -0.98 19.12 -44.23
N ALA A 59 -1.26 18.57 -43.05
CA ALA A 59 -1.14 19.28 -41.77
C ALA A 59 0.33 19.57 -41.44
N LEU A 60 1.22 18.58 -41.57
CA LEU A 60 2.66 18.76 -41.34
C LEU A 60 3.29 19.74 -42.33
N ARG A 61 2.94 19.65 -43.63
CA ARG A 61 3.41 20.62 -44.64
C ARG A 61 2.92 22.03 -44.37
N ARG A 62 1.68 22.17 -43.91
CA ARG A 62 1.11 23.48 -43.57
C ARG A 62 1.77 24.05 -42.32
N LEU A 63 2.07 23.20 -41.33
CA LEU A 63 2.79 23.57 -40.12
C LEU A 63 4.20 24.07 -40.48
N ILE A 64 5.00 23.29 -41.21
CA ILE A 64 6.39 23.66 -41.55
C ILE A 64 6.46 24.80 -42.57
N GLY A 65 5.59 24.79 -43.57
CA GLY A 65 5.69 25.66 -44.74
C GLY A 65 5.39 27.15 -44.48
N LYS A 66 5.33 27.92 -45.57
CA LYS A 66 5.20 29.40 -45.57
C LYS A 66 3.99 29.98 -44.81
N LYS A 67 2.97 29.17 -44.49
CA LYS A 67 1.77 29.61 -43.76
C LYS A 67 1.77 29.27 -42.27
N GLY A 68 2.67 28.39 -41.83
CA GLY A 68 2.85 28.05 -40.42
C GLY A 68 4.14 28.67 -39.91
N LEU A 69 5.12 27.82 -39.61
CA LEU A 69 6.43 28.18 -39.06
C LEU A 69 7.32 28.93 -40.06
N LYS A 70 6.95 29.04 -41.35
CA LYS A 70 7.79 29.66 -42.40
C LYS A 70 9.20 29.05 -42.44
N GLY A 71 9.29 27.74 -42.32
CA GLY A 71 10.56 27.01 -42.29
C GLY A 71 11.42 27.30 -43.52
N VAL A 72 12.68 27.63 -43.28
CA VAL A 72 13.71 27.85 -44.31
C VAL A 72 14.39 26.54 -44.64
N MET A 73 14.80 25.79 -43.61
CA MET A 73 15.46 24.50 -43.73
C MET A 73 14.92 23.56 -42.65
N CYS A 74 14.67 22.30 -43.00
CA CYS A 74 14.19 21.29 -42.07
C CYS A 74 15.11 20.05 -42.17
N LYS A 75 15.69 19.63 -41.05
CA LYS A 75 16.67 18.54 -40.99
C LYS A 75 16.44 17.66 -39.77
N THR A 76 16.77 16.39 -39.91
CA THR A 76 16.92 15.47 -38.80
C THR A 76 18.31 15.64 -38.18
N VAL A 77 18.38 15.73 -36.86
CA VAL A 77 19.63 15.87 -36.10
C VAL A 77 19.68 14.78 -35.04
N ASP A 78 20.76 14.01 -35.04
CA ASP A 78 20.98 12.97 -34.05
C ASP A 78 21.34 13.58 -32.69
N MET A 79 20.79 13.00 -31.64
CA MET A 79 21.08 13.42 -30.27
C MET A 79 22.49 12.94 -29.86
N PRO A 80 23.35 13.82 -29.33
CA PRO A 80 24.71 13.43 -28.95
C PRO A 80 24.68 12.46 -27.77
N SER A 81 25.53 11.42 -27.82
CA SER A 81 25.62 10.45 -26.73
C SER A 81 26.28 11.07 -25.50
N LYS A 82 26.04 10.49 -24.30
CA LYS A 82 26.73 10.94 -23.07
C LYS A 82 28.25 10.93 -23.19
N ASN A 83 28.81 10.07 -24.04
CA ASN A 83 30.23 9.98 -24.29
C ASN A 83 30.71 11.10 -25.22
N ASP A 84 29.92 11.46 -26.24
CA ASP A 84 30.23 12.58 -27.14
C ASP A 84 30.18 13.90 -26.37
N VAL A 85 29.18 14.10 -25.52
CA VAL A 85 29.09 15.26 -24.61
C VAL A 85 30.32 15.35 -23.70
N ARG A 86 30.74 14.23 -23.09
CA ARG A 86 31.90 14.21 -22.17
C ARG A 86 33.24 14.49 -22.87
N ARG A 87 33.40 14.03 -24.12
CA ARG A 87 34.62 14.15 -24.91
C ARG A 87 34.73 15.52 -25.60
N GLU A 88 33.61 16.05 -26.08
CA GLU A 88 33.58 17.19 -27.00
C GLU A 88 33.11 18.50 -26.34
N MET A 89 32.75 18.52 -25.05
CA MET A 89 32.33 19.74 -24.36
C MET A 89 33.37 20.29 -23.37
N PRO A 90 33.59 21.62 -23.34
CA PRO A 90 34.33 22.26 -22.25
C PRO A 90 33.66 21.97 -20.90
N GLU A 91 34.41 21.98 -19.79
CA GLU A 91 33.88 21.66 -18.46
C GLU A 91 32.63 22.47 -18.10
N GLU A 92 32.61 23.74 -18.48
CA GLU A 92 31.49 24.66 -18.22
C GLU A 92 30.23 24.30 -19.00
N CYS A 93 30.36 23.58 -20.12
CA CYS A 93 29.25 23.12 -20.95
C CYS A 93 28.84 21.67 -20.65
N LYS A 94 29.43 20.99 -19.66
CA LYS A 94 29.03 19.62 -19.28
C LYS A 94 27.73 19.57 -18.46
N HIS A 95 27.25 20.73 -18.02
CA HIS A 95 26.05 20.88 -17.19
C HIS A 95 24.89 21.60 -17.90
N LEU A 96 24.72 21.38 -19.21
CA LEU A 96 23.58 21.92 -19.96
C LEU A 96 22.25 21.55 -19.30
N ARG A 97 21.32 22.51 -19.28
CA ARG A 97 20.05 22.36 -18.56
C ARG A 97 19.00 21.73 -19.47
N PRO A 98 18.33 20.65 -19.05
CA PRO A 98 17.22 20.09 -19.81
C PRO A 98 16.13 21.13 -20.07
N GLY A 99 15.55 21.13 -21.28
CA GLY A 99 14.44 22.02 -21.63
C GLY A 99 14.78 23.50 -21.84
N GLN A 100 16.05 23.91 -21.73
CA GLN A 100 16.49 25.31 -21.88
C GLN A 100 17.39 25.52 -23.10
N SER A 101 16.83 25.27 -24.28
CA SER A 101 17.61 25.29 -25.53
C SER A 101 18.19 26.64 -25.89
N TYR A 102 17.50 27.73 -25.56
CA TYR A 102 17.98 29.10 -25.79
C TYR A 102 19.32 29.35 -25.08
N THR A 103 19.33 29.15 -23.76
CA THR A 103 20.51 29.36 -22.91
C THR A 103 21.64 28.40 -23.27
N ASN A 104 21.31 27.13 -23.53
CA ASN A 104 22.31 26.14 -23.95
C ASN A 104 22.98 26.53 -25.28
N ALA A 105 22.19 27.00 -26.27
CA ALA A 105 22.72 27.39 -27.56
C ALA A 105 23.59 28.65 -27.49
N GLU A 106 23.23 29.64 -26.66
CA GLU A 106 24.08 30.82 -26.40
C GLU A 106 25.37 30.46 -25.68
N LEU A 107 25.32 29.57 -24.69
CA LEU A 107 26.50 29.10 -23.98
C LEU A 107 27.47 28.39 -24.92
N LEU A 108 26.96 27.52 -25.78
CA LEU A 108 27.76 26.82 -26.79
C LEU A 108 28.34 27.79 -27.83
N HIS A 109 27.57 28.79 -28.26
CA HIS A 109 28.09 29.84 -29.12
C HIS A 109 29.24 30.62 -28.45
N ALA A 110 29.06 31.04 -27.21
CA ALA A 110 30.07 31.80 -26.47
C ALA A 110 31.35 31.00 -26.21
N ARG A 111 31.24 29.69 -25.99
CA ARG A 111 32.39 28.83 -25.61
C ARG A 111 33.03 28.09 -26.79
N ARG A 112 32.29 27.78 -27.85
CA ARG A 112 32.76 27.04 -29.03
C ARG A 112 32.76 27.85 -30.32
N GLY A 113 32.14 29.02 -30.36
CA GLY A 113 32.00 29.84 -31.58
C GLY A 113 30.96 29.31 -32.57
N TRP A 114 30.25 28.22 -32.26
CA TRP A 114 29.26 27.62 -33.15
C TRP A 114 28.07 28.55 -33.37
N ALA A 115 27.65 28.75 -34.61
CA ALA A 115 26.57 29.68 -34.94
C ALA A 115 25.24 29.21 -34.33
N ILE A 116 24.42 30.15 -33.85
CA ILE A 116 23.10 29.83 -33.27
C ILE A 116 22.07 29.77 -34.41
N VAL A 117 21.36 28.66 -34.51
CA VAL A 117 20.22 28.48 -35.41
C VAL A 117 18.94 28.57 -34.59
N LYS A 118 18.01 29.40 -35.05
CA LYS A 118 16.74 29.69 -34.37
C LYS A 118 15.60 29.04 -35.14
N GLY A 119 14.69 28.38 -34.44
CA GLY A 119 13.59 27.70 -35.10
C GLY A 119 12.73 26.91 -34.14
N PHE A 120 12.29 25.74 -34.60
CA PHE A 120 11.37 24.88 -33.89
C PHE A 120 11.83 23.42 -33.96
N VAL A 121 11.64 22.69 -32.86
CA VAL A 121 11.66 21.22 -32.87
C VAL A 121 10.24 20.72 -33.06
N ILE A 122 10.06 19.70 -33.90
CA ILE A 122 8.75 19.20 -34.32
C ILE A 122 8.53 17.79 -33.82
N TYR A 123 7.39 17.57 -33.18
CA TYR A 123 6.93 16.28 -32.69
C TYR A 123 5.55 15.95 -33.26
N GLU A 124 5.23 14.66 -33.27
CA GLU A 124 3.87 14.16 -33.45
C GLU A 124 3.24 13.86 -32.10
N LEU A 125 1.95 14.19 -31.93
CA LEU A 125 1.17 13.78 -30.77
C LEU A 125 0.67 12.36 -30.99
N LEU A 126 1.29 11.40 -30.31
CA LEU A 126 1.03 9.97 -30.42
C LEU A 126 -0.35 9.57 -29.87
N ASP A 127 -0.97 10.43 -29.05
CA ASP A 127 -2.34 10.24 -28.55
C ASP A 127 -3.42 10.53 -29.61
N GLY A 128 -3.04 11.21 -30.70
CA GLY A 128 -3.93 11.54 -31.82
C GLY A 128 -3.87 10.52 -32.96
N VAL A 129 -4.66 10.78 -34.01
CA VAL A 129 -4.63 9.97 -35.24
C VAL A 129 -3.24 10.04 -35.87
N GLU A 130 -2.70 8.87 -36.23
CA GLU A 130 -1.37 8.73 -36.80
C GLU A 130 -1.18 9.61 -38.03
N GLY A 131 -0.12 10.40 -37.98
CA GLY A 131 0.26 11.34 -39.02
C GLY A 131 -0.62 12.58 -39.11
N GLU A 132 -1.59 12.83 -38.24
CA GLU A 132 -2.51 13.98 -38.39
C GLU A 132 -2.25 15.14 -37.41
N THR A 133 -1.75 14.86 -36.20
CA THR A 133 -1.60 15.85 -35.14
C THR A 133 -0.13 16.08 -34.79
N PHE A 134 0.36 17.30 -35.04
CA PHE A 134 1.75 17.68 -34.81
C PHE A 134 1.85 18.89 -33.90
N VAL A 135 2.94 18.95 -33.13
CA VAL A 135 3.27 20.07 -32.26
C VAL A 135 4.70 20.52 -32.53
N ALA A 136 4.91 21.84 -32.58
CA ALA A 136 6.20 22.48 -32.78
C ALA A 136 6.54 23.32 -31.55
N HIS A 137 7.68 23.03 -30.94
CA HIS A 137 8.20 23.76 -29.78
C HIS A 137 9.30 24.69 -30.26
N LYS A 138 9.23 25.96 -29.90
CA LYS A 138 10.29 26.93 -30.19
C LYS A 138 11.58 26.46 -29.51
N HIS A 139 12.67 26.38 -30.29
CA HIS A 139 13.89 25.71 -29.88
C HIS A 139 15.10 26.23 -30.63
N TRP A 140 16.22 26.43 -29.94
CA TRP A 140 17.49 26.86 -30.55
C TRP A 140 18.53 25.75 -30.49
N TRP A 141 19.37 25.68 -31.51
CA TRP A 141 20.47 24.73 -31.61
C TRP A 141 21.67 25.42 -32.27
N ASN A 142 22.77 24.68 -32.46
CA ASN A 142 23.99 25.24 -33.02
C ASN A 142 24.34 24.61 -34.38
N ALA A 143 25.05 25.37 -35.21
CA ALA A 143 25.70 24.88 -36.41
C ALA A 143 27.22 24.95 -36.24
N GLN A 144 27.90 23.84 -36.50
CA GLN A 144 29.35 23.75 -36.48
C GLN A 144 29.98 24.50 -37.66
N GLU A 145 31.31 24.62 -37.67
CA GLU A 145 32.05 25.36 -38.71
C GLU A 145 31.84 24.79 -40.13
N ASP A 146 31.58 23.50 -40.24
CA ASP A 146 31.26 22.80 -41.49
C ASP A 146 29.78 22.96 -41.92
N GLY A 147 28.97 23.67 -41.13
CA GLY A 147 27.54 23.88 -41.35
C GLY A 147 26.66 22.72 -40.88
N ALA A 148 27.20 21.69 -40.24
CA ALA A 148 26.43 20.60 -39.65
C ALA A 148 25.64 21.10 -38.43
N TRP A 149 24.36 20.72 -38.34
CA TRP A 149 23.51 21.08 -37.20
C TRP A 149 23.72 20.10 -36.06
N VAL A 150 23.89 20.64 -34.86
CA VAL A 150 24.05 19.87 -33.61
C VAL A 150 23.14 20.45 -32.53
N ASP A 151 22.50 19.56 -31.78
CA ASP A 151 21.65 19.94 -30.66
C ASP A 151 22.06 19.18 -29.39
N TYR A 152 22.78 19.89 -28.53
CA TYR A 152 23.31 19.36 -27.27
C TYR A 152 22.35 19.58 -26.09
N THR A 153 21.16 20.16 -26.31
CA THR A 153 20.19 20.38 -25.23
C THR A 153 19.63 19.05 -24.73
N PRO A 154 19.88 18.65 -23.48
CA PRO A 154 19.38 17.38 -22.95
C PRO A 154 17.85 17.33 -22.98
N ALA A 155 17.31 16.13 -23.20
CA ALA A 155 15.88 15.90 -23.01
C ALA A 155 15.50 16.06 -21.52
N GLU A 156 14.27 16.50 -21.27
CA GLU A 156 13.74 16.62 -19.91
C GLU A 156 13.66 15.23 -19.23
N PRO A 157 14.16 15.08 -17.99
CA PRO A 157 14.08 13.81 -17.27
C PRO A 157 12.62 13.36 -17.14
N GLY A 158 12.33 12.14 -17.60
CA GLY A 158 10.97 11.58 -17.58
C GLY A 158 10.05 12.03 -18.72
N SER A 159 10.53 12.84 -19.69
CA SER A 159 9.73 13.19 -20.87
C SER A 159 9.63 12.03 -21.88
N ASN A 160 8.53 12.00 -22.63
CA ASN A 160 8.34 11.03 -23.74
C ASN A 160 9.38 11.18 -24.85
N THR A 161 10.02 12.34 -24.92
CA THR A 161 11.07 12.67 -25.90
C THR A 161 12.47 12.23 -25.44
N ALA A 162 12.64 11.76 -24.20
CA ALA A 162 13.94 11.29 -23.69
C ALA A 162 14.43 9.98 -24.37
N SER A 163 13.52 9.18 -24.92
CA SER A 163 13.83 7.98 -25.70
C SER A 163 14.07 8.25 -27.19
N VAL A 164 13.81 9.47 -27.65
CA VAL A 164 13.93 9.86 -29.06
C VAL A 164 15.39 10.18 -29.38
N GLN A 165 16.02 9.34 -30.21
CA GLN A 165 17.44 9.49 -30.59
C GLN A 165 17.68 10.52 -31.70
N VAL A 166 16.62 10.99 -32.37
CA VAL A 166 16.70 11.91 -33.52
C VAL A 166 15.66 13.02 -33.38
N ARG A 167 16.05 14.29 -33.53
CA ARG A 167 15.15 15.45 -33.53
C ARG A 167 14.88 15.96 -34.93
N LEU A 168 13.64 16.36 -35.22
CA LEU A 168 13.31 17.10 -36.44
C LEU A 168 13.35 18.60 -36.15
N LEU A 169 14.36 19.28 -36.67
CA LEU A 169 14.58 20.71 -36.46
C LEU A 169 14.22 21.50 -37.72
N CYS A 170 13.52 22.61 -37.53
CA CYS A 170 13.06 23.49 -38.60
C CYS A 170 13.51 24.92 -38.33
N GLU A 171 14.48 25.40 -39.10
CA GLU A 171 14.99 26.77 -39.02
C GLU A 171 13.91 27.76 -39.44
N SER A 172 13.67 28.77 -38.61
CA SER A 172 12.70 29.82 -38.87
C SER A 172 13.02 31.10 -38.11
N ALA A 173 12.87 32.24 -38.78
CA ALA A 173 12.96 33.55 -38.15
C ALA A 173 11.89 33.75 -37.03
N ASP A 174 10.73 33.09 -37.14
CA ASP A 174 9.67 33.13 -36.13
C ASP A 174 10.07 32.34 -34.85
N GLY A 175 11.16 31.56 -34.92
CA GLY A 175 11.75 30.89 -33.77
C GLY A 175 12.58 31.82 -32.86
N ALA A 176 12.76 33.09 -33.23
CA ALA A 176 13.45 34.06 -32.39
C ALA A 176 12.66 34.40 -31.12
N LYS A 177 13.40 34.68 -30.04
CA LYS A 177 12.88 34.99 -28.71
C LYS A 177 13.70 36.11 -28.10
N GLN A 178 13.03 37.01 -27.38
CA GLN A 178 13.67 38.13 -26.70
C GLN A 178 14.04 37.72 -25.27
N CYS A 179 15.20 38.18 -24.82
CA CYS A 179 15.59 38.07 -23.42
C CYS A 179 14.93 39.21 -22.65
N THR A 180 14.20 38.89 -21.58
CA THR A 180 13.46 39.86 -20.79
C THR A 180 13.68 39.63 -19.30
N LEU A 181 13.44 40.65 -18.48
CA LEU A 181 13.42 40.52 -17.03
C LEU A 181 12.25 39.63 -16.60
N LEU A 182 12.47 38.73 -15.63
CA LEU A 182 11.41 37.90 -15.07
C LEU A 182 10.45 38.75 -14.23
N ASP A 183 9.31 39.10 -14.78
CA ASP A 183 8.22 39.69 -14.00
C ASP A 183 7.34 38.60 -13.34
N TYR A 184 6.46 39.03 -12.45
CA TYR A 184 5.61 38.12 -11.69
C TYR A 184 4.58 37.40 -12.57
N ALA A 185 4.10 38.02 -13.65
CA ALA A 185 3.14 37.40 -14.56
C ALA A 185 3.82 36.30 -15.40
N ALA A 186 5.04 36.57 -15.87
CA ALA A 186 5.88 35.63 -16.60
C ALA A 186 6.29 34.44 -15.72
N ASP A 187 6.64 34.64 -14.44
CA ASP A 187 6.97 33.55 -13.51
C ASP A 187 5.79 32.61 -13.30
N ILE A 188 4.59 33.15 -13.06
CA ILE A 188 3.36 32.36 -12.88
C ILE A 188 3.06 31.55 -14.14
N GLN A 189 3.06 32.22 -15.30
CA GLN A 189 2.73 31.59 -16.56
C GLN A 189 3.73 30.48 -16.91
N ALA A 190 5.02 30.74 -16.73
CA ALA A 190 6.07 29.77 -17.01
C ALA A 190 6.00 28.54 -16.09
N ARG A 191 5.77 28.74 -14.79
CA ARG A 191 5.62 27.64 -13.82
C ARG A 191 4.39 26.79 -14.09
N GLN A 192 3.27 27.41 -14.44
CA GLN A 192 2.04 26.71 -14.80
C GLN A 192 2.26 25.83 -16.04
N LEU A 193 2.87 26.38 -17.09
CA LEU A 193 3.19 25.64 -18.32
C LEU A 193 4.15 24.47 -18.07
N LEU A 194 5.16 24.65 -17.24
CA LEU A 194 6.10 23.58 -16.89
C LEU A 194 5.43 22.48 -16.06
N LYS A 195 4.53 22.84 -15.14
CA LYS A 195 3.73 21.88 -14.36
C LYS A 195 2.85 21.02 -15.27
N GLU A 196 2.12 21.65 -16.18
CA GLU A 196 1.28 20.95 -17.18
C GLU A 196 2.09 19.98 -18.05
N ARG A 197 3.31 20.36 -18.45
CA ARG A 197 4.21 19.48 -19.22
C ARG A 197 4.72 18.29 -18.42
N GLN A 198 5.09 18.49 -17.15
CA GLN A 198 5.53 17.40 -16.26
C GLN A 198 4.40 16.40 -15.98
N GLU A 199 3.18 16.90 -15.74
CA GLU A 199 2.00 16.06 -15.52
C GLU A 199 1.66 15.23 -16.77
N ALA A 200 1.70 15.85 -17.96
CA ALA A 200 1.49 15.15 -19.23
C ALA A 200 2.56 14.08 -19.52
N ALA A 201 3.84 14.38 -19.23
CA ALA A 201 4.93 13.42 -19.37
C ALA A 201 4.76 12.20 -18.43
N SER A 202 4.39 12.44 -17.16
CA SER A 202 4.14 11.39 -16.19
C SER A 202 2.96 10.49 -16.58
N ALA A 203 1.85 11.08 -17.04
CA ALA A 203 0.68 10.34 -17.50
C ALA A 203 1.00 9.46 -18.73
N ALA A 204 1.75 10.00 -19.68
CA ALA A 204 2.16 9.28 -20.87
C ALA A 204 3.16 8.15 -20.57
N ALA A 205 4.12 8.36 -19.66
CA ALA A 205 5.05 7.31 -19.21
C ALA A 205 4.32 6.11 -18.59
N LYS A 206 3.27 6.37 -17.80
CA LYS A 206 2.38 5.32 -17.26
C LYS A 206 1.67 4.57 -18.38
N ALA A 207 1.13 5.28 -19.37
CA ALA A 207 0.44 4.67 -20.51
C ALA A 207 1.39 3.80 -21.38
N VAL A 208 2.64 4.25 -21.61
CA VAL A 208 3.66 3.47 -22.32
C VAL A 208 3.97 2.17 -21.58
N ALA A 209 4.17 2.25 -20.26
CA ALA A 209 4.48 1.08 -19.44
C ALA A 209 3.32 0.07 -19.45
N GLU A 210 2.08 0.54 -19.45
CA GLU A 210 0.90 -0.31 -19.52
C GLU A 210 0.74 -0.97 -20.90
N GLU A 211 1.02 -0.24 -21.99
CA GLU A 211 0.98 -0.75 -23.36
C GLU A 211 2.09 -1.78 -23.61
N GLN A 212 3.30 -1.54 -23.07
CA GLN A 212 4.41 -2.49 -23.11
C GLN A 212 4.12 -3.76 -22.29
N LYS A 213 3.47 -3.62 -21.12
CA LYS A 213 2.97 -4.78 -20.34
C LYS A 213 1.93 -5.58 -21.12
N LYS A 214 1.00 -4.93 -21.83
CA LYS A 214 -0.03 -5.59 -22.65
C LYS A 214 0.58 -6.31 -23.86
N LYS A 215 1.54 -5.69 -24.56
CA LYS A 215 2.28 -6.34 -25.66
C LYS A 215 3.16 -7.48 -25.16
N ALA A 216 3.80 -7.35 -23.99
CA ALA A 216 4.58 -8.42 -23.37
C ALA A 216 3.69 -9.59 -22.93
N ALA A 217 2.52 -9.33 -22.35
CA ALA A 217 1.56 -10.37 -21.94
C ALA A 217 0.94 -11.11 -23.14
N SER A 218 0.62 -10.40 -24.23
CA SER A 218 0.10 -11.00 -25.46
C SER A 218 1.14 -11.84 -26.20
N THR A 219 2.40 -11.38 -26.25
CA THR A 219 3.47 -12.14 -26.92
C THR A 219 3.93 -13.34 -26.07
N ALA A 220 3.76 -13.29 -24.75
CA ALA A 220 4.08 -14.38 -23.82
C ALA A 220 3.02 -15.50 -23.78
N PHE A 221 1.77 -15.23 -24.19
CA PHE A 221 0.69 -16.22 -24.21
C PHE A 221 0.75 -17.17 -25.43
N ASP A 222 1.28 -16.71 -26.56
CA ASP A 222 1.27 -17.48 -27.83
C ASP A 222 2.51 -18.37 -28.05
N ALA A 223 3.56 -18.25 -27.22
CA ALA A 223 4.89 -18.80 -27.53
C ALA A 223 5.37 -19.97 -26.65
N PHE A 224 4.49 -20.92 -26.26
CA PHE A 224 4.77 -22.14 -25.45
C PHE A 224 4.70 -21.91 -23.92
N GLY A 225 4.23 -22.83 -23.07
CA GLY A 225 4.35 -24.29 -23.16
C GLY A 225 5.74 -24.77 -22.71
N GLY A 226 6.15 -24.48 -21.48
CA GLY A 226 7.41 -24.97 -20.91
C GLY A 226 8.16 -23.93 -20.07
N MET A 227 8.66 -24.36 -18.90
CA MET A 227 9.46 -23.61 -17.93
C MET A 227 10.71 -22.93 -18.54
N GLU A 228 11.01 -21.67 -18.18
CA GLU A 228 12.11 -21.23 -17.28
C GLU A 228 12.28 -19.68 -17.30
N GLN A 229 13.12 -19.18 -16.39
CA GLN A 229 13.13 -17.87 -15.70
C GLN A 229 13.66 -16.61 -16.45
N SER A 230 13.43 -15.45 -15.79
CA SER A 230 14.13 -14.13 -15.82
C SER A 230 13.54 -13.03 -16.72
N GLN A 231 13.51 -11.73 -16.39
CA GLN A 231 13.88 -10.93 -15.21
C GLN A 231 13.18 -9.54 -15.34
N GLY A 232 12.60 -9.01 -14.27
CA GLY A 232 12.03 -7.65 -14.17
C GLY A 232 13.04 -6.60 -13.68
N PRO A 233 12.70 -5.30 -13.74
CA PRO A 233 13.67 -4.21 -13.67
C PRO A 233 14.29 -4.05 -12.28
N THR A 234 15.60 -3.83 -12.26
CA THR A 234 16.38 -3.44 -11.08
C THR A 234 15.84 -2.17 -10.45
N VAL A 235 15.09 -2.32 -9.37
CA VAL A 235 14.97 -1.32 -8.31
C VAL A 235 16.26 -1.39 -7.49
N SER A 236 16.82 -0.22 -7.16
CA SER A 236 18.03 -0.08 -6.35
C SER A 236 18.04 -1.02 -5.14
N ALA A 237 19.18 -1.64 -4.87
CA ALA A 237 19.41 -2.63 -3.82
C ALA A 237 19.19 -2.13 -2.36
N ASP A 238 18.68 -0.91 -2.17
CA ASP A 238 18.57 -0.24 -0.87
C ASP A 238 17.16 -0.28 -0.24
N THR A 239 16.19 -1.02 -0.80
CA THR A 239 14.79 -1.01 -0.32
C THR A 239 14.30 -2.32 0.32
N ALA A 240 15.17 -3.31 0.57
CA ALA A 240 14.79 -4.54 1.28
C ALA A 240 14.95 -4.38 2.80
N LEU A 241 13.95 -4.80 3.60
CA LEU A 241 14.00 -4.76 5.06
C LEU A 241 15.04 -5.75 5.61
N MET A 242 15.25 -6.85 4.89
CA MET A 242 16.24 -7.88 5.19
C MET A 242 16.72 -8.56 3.90
N ASN A 243 17.92 -9.12 3.94
CA ASN A 243 18.47 -9.94 2.85
C ASN A 243 18.14 -11.43 3.04
N ALA A 244 18.36 -12.24 2.00
CA ALA A 244 18.06 -13.67 2.03
C ALA A 244 18.78 -14.45 3.15
N PRO A 245 20.11 -14.30 3.38
CA PRO A 245 20.78 -15.00 4.48
C PRO A 245 20.28 -14.61 5.88
N GLU A 246 19.89 -13.34 6.07
CA GLU A 246 19.26 -12.90 7.31
C GLU A 246 17.91 -13.58 7.52
N ALA A 247 17.08 -13.63 6.47
CA ALA A 247 15.77 -14.29 6.54
C ALA A 247 15.90 -15.79 6.80
N GLU A 248 16.80 -16.49 6.11
CA GLU A 248 17.09 -17.91 6.34
C GLU A 248 17.43 -18.20 7.79
N ARG A 249 18.36 -17.43 8.36
CA ARG A 249 18.75 -17.56 9.77
C ARG A 249 17.56 -17.30 10.71
N LEU A 250 16.77 -16.27 10.44
CA LEU A 250 15.62 -15.93 11.28
C LEU A 250 14.55 -17.03 11.25
N VAL A 251 14.32 -17.64 10.07
CA VAL A 251 13.39 -18.76 9.90
C VAL A 251 13.91 -20.01 10.60
N GLU A 252 15.19 -20.34 10.45
CA GLU A 252 15.83 -21.48 11.12
C GLU A 252 15.70 -21.40 12.65
N GLU A 253 15.86 -20.20 13.22
CA GLU A 253 15.79 -19.94 14.65
C GLU A 253 14.35 -20.03 15.25
N LEU A 254 13.29 -20.16 14.43
CA LEU A 254 11.90 -20.22 14.90
C LEU A 254 11.62 -21.46 15.78
N GLN A 255 10.87 -21.25 16.85
CA GLN A 255 10.60 -22.25 17.89
C GLN A 255 9.11 -22.33 18.23
N MET A 256 8.62 -23.56 18.39
CA MET A 256 7.27 -23.79 18.92
C MET A 256 7.17 -23.33 20.39
N PHE A 257 6.15 -22.52 20.69
CA PHE A 257 5.85 -22.08 22.04
C PHE A 257 4.62 -22.79 22.61
N LYS A 258 4.69 -23.11 23.91
CA LYS A 258 3.51 -23.55 24.67
C LYS A 258 2.66 -22.34 25.07
N ILE A 259 1.38 -22.59 25.37
CA ILE A 259 0.41 -21.54 25.72
C ILE A 259 0.82 -20.70 26.94
N GLU A 260 1.56 -21.26 27.90
CA GLU A 260 2.02 -20.52 29.09
C GLU A 260 3.13 -19.51 28.76
N LYS A 261 3.76 -19.64 27.59
CA LYS A 261 4.85 -18.77 27.14
C LYS A 261 4.36 -17.58 26.30
N VAL A 262 3.08 -17.53 25.94
CA VAL A 262 2.49 -16.38 25.25
C VAL A 262 2.71 -15.11 26.10
N GLY A 263 3.10 -14.02 25.46
CA GLY A 263 3.44 -12.75 26.13
C GLY A 263 4.82 -12.69 26.80
N THR A 264 5.53 -13.82 26.94
CA THR A 264 6.90 -13.80 27.49
C THR A 264 7.88 -13.08 26.56
N ARG A 265 9.02 -12.66 27.11
CA ARG A 265 10.06 -11.95 26.34
C ARG A 265 10.53 -12.71 25.08
N LYS A 266 10.68 -14.04 25.17
CA LYS A 266 11.10 -14.86 24.03
C LYS A 266 10.01 -14.93 22.96
N TRP A 267 8.78 -15.17 23.37
CA TRP A 267 7.63 -15.20 22.48
C TRP A 267 7.42 -13.86 21.76
N MET A 268 7.49 -12.76 22.50
CA MET A 268 7.41 -11.40 21.96
C MET A 268 8.53 -11.06 20.98
N ALA A 269 9.73 -11.62 21.17
CA ALA A 269 10.82 -11.46 20.21
C ALA A 269 10.56 -12.24 18.93
N GLN A 270 9.99 -13.45 19.01
CA GLN A 270 9.60 -14.20 17.83
C GLN A 270 8.43 -13.56 17.08
N HIS A 271 7.47 -12.95 17.79
CA HIS A 271 6.43 -12.13 17.15
C HIS A 271 7.03 -11.04 16.25
N ASP A 272 8.02 -10.28 16.75
CA ASP A 272 8.73 -9.25 16.00
C ASP A 272 9.41 -9.84 14.74
N VAL A 273 10.03 -11.01 14.87
CA VAL A 273 10.67 -11.72 13.75
C VAL A 273 9.62 -12.15 12.71
N LEU A 274 8.52 -12.78 13.12
CA LEU A 274 7.47 -13.23 12.21
C LEU A 274 6.78 -12.04 11.52
N GLN A 275 6.59 -10.92 12.22
CA GLN A 275 6.07 -9.69 11.60
C GLN A 275 7.01 -9.17 10.51
N ARG A 276 8.32 -9.13 10.78
CA ARG A 276 9.33 -8.70 9.79
C ARG A 276 9.37 -9.65 8.59
N LEU A 277 9.33 -10.95 8.81
CA LEU A 277 9.28 -11.96 7.74
C LEU A 277 8.01 -11.82 6.90
N SER A 278 6.85 -11.58 7.54
CA SER A 278 5.59 -11.32 6.85
C SER A 278 5.65 -10.06 5.97
N LEU A 279 6.17 -8.95 6.49
CA LEU A 279 6.37 -7.72 5.72
C LEU A 279 7.33 -7.93 4.53
N GLN A 280 8.44 -8.63 4.75
CA GLN A 280 9.38 -8.94 3.68
C GLN A 280 8.77 -9.89 2.64
N ALA A 281 7.97 -10.87 3.04
CA ALA A 281 7.28 -11.76 2.11
C ALA A 281 6.28 -10.99 1.23
N HIS A 282 5.50 -10.07 1.81
CA HIS A 282 4.64 -9.16 1.05
C HIS A 282 5.44 -8.30 0.06
N HIS A 283 6.59 -7.77 0.49
CA HIS A 283 7.48 -7.02 -0.39
C HIS A 283 8.01 -7.90 -1.52
N ASN A 284 8.41 -9.15 -1.25
CA ASN A 284 8.93 -10.05 -2.28
C ASN A 284 7.91 -10.28 -3.40
N VAL A 285 6.65 -10.52 -3.02
CA VAL A 285 5.53 -10.67 -3.95
C VAL A 285 5.26 -9.36 -4.70
N ARG A 286 5.17 -8.23 -4.00
CA ARG A 286 4.85 -6.91 -4.61
C ARG A 286 5.92 -6.43 -5.58
N SER A 287 7.18 -6.69 -5.26
CA SER A 287 8.33 -6.33 -6.08
C SER A 287 8.62 -7.34 -7.19
N TYR A 288 7.85 -8.43 -7.28
CA TYR A 288 8.09 -9.55 -8.19
C TYR A 288 9.54 -10.06 -8.12
N SER A 289 10.12 -10.02 -6.93
CA SER A 289 11.47 -10.49 -6.65
C SER A 289 11.47 -11.95 -6.21
N GLU A 290 12.64 -12.54 -6.04
CA GLU A 290 12.77 -13.89 -5.48
C GLU A 290 12.08 -14.00 -4.12
N GLU A 291 11.22 -15.02 -3.97
CA GLU A 291 10.45 -15.27 -2.75
C GLU A 291 11.27 -16.03 -1.71
N PHE A 292 12.48 -15.54 -1.39
CA PHE A 292 13.43 -16.22 -0.52
C PHE A 292 12.89 -16.51 0.89
N VAL A 293 11.94 -15.72 1.39
CA VAL A 293 11.28 -16.00 2.68
C VAL A 293 10.47 -17.30 2.57
N LYS A 294 9.71 -17.49 1.49
CA LYS A 294 8.96 -18.72 1.25
C LYS A 294 9.90 -19.92 1.12
N GLU A 295 10.97 -19.77 0.33
CA GLU A 295 11.97 -20.83 0.16
C GLU A 295 12.64 -21.22 1.49
N ALA A 296 12.92 -20.26 2.37
CA ALA A 296 13.44 -20.55 3.70
C ALA A 296 12.44 -21.34 4.56
N PHE A 297 11.15 -20.97 4.54
CA PHE A 297 10.11 -21.70 5.28
C PHE A 297 9.96 -23.16 4.81
N ILE A 298 10.06 -23.40 3.51
CA ILE A 298 10.03 -24.74 2.93
C ILE A 298 11.33 -25.50 3.29
N SER A 299 12.49 -24.88 3.07
CA SER A 299 13.80 -25.54 3.24
C SER A 299 14.09 -25.96 4.67
N PHE A 300 13.66 -25.16 5.65
CA PHE A 300 13.84 -25.46 7.08
C PHE A 300 12.63 -26.17 7.72
N ASP A 301 11.64 -26.58 6.91
CA ASP A 301 10.41 -27.26 7.37
C ASP A 301 9.67 -26.49 8.47
N LYS A 302 9.56 -25.16 8.34
CA LYS A 302 9.03 -24.26 9.38
C LYS A 302 7.56 -23.91 9.24
N ILE A 303 6.90 -24.40 8.19
CA ILE A 303 5.47 -24.13 7.97
C ILE A 303 4.63 -24.82 9.06
N ASN A 304 5.03 -26.03 9.47
CA ASN A 304 4.36 -26.79 10.51
C ASN A 304 4.38 -26.06 11.87
N GLU A 305 5.50 -25.43 12.21
CA GLU A 305 5.68 -24.61 13.42
C GLU A 305 4.76 -23.39 13.44
N ILE A 306 4.61 -22.68 12.32
CA ILE A 306 3.75 -21.50 12.25
C ILE A 306 2.29 -21.89 12.45
N VAL A 307 1.84 -22.99 11.85
CA VAL A 307 0.46 -23.48 12.06
C VAL A 307 0.26 -23.89 13.52
N HIS A 308 1.24 -24.56 14.15
CA HIS A 308 1.18 -24.84 15.59
C HIS A 308 1.04 -23.55 16.41
N GLU A 309 1.83 -22.50 16.11
CA GLU A 309 1.71 -21.20 16.79
C GLU A 309 0.36 -20.51 16.56
N LEU A 310 -0.22 -20.68 15.37
CA LEU A 310 -1.56 -20.19 15.05
C LEU A 310 -2.61 -20.83 15.97
N LEU A 311 -2.54 -22.15 16.17
CA LEU A 311 -3.44 -22.87 17.08
C LEU A 311 -3.23 -22.46 18.53
N VAL A 312 -1.98 -22.22 18.95
CA VAL A 312 -1.66 -21.74 20.31
C VAL A 312 -2.29 -20.38 20.57
N ILE A 313 -2.15 -19.42 19.64
CA ILE A 313 -2.73 -18.09 19.84
C ILE A 313 -4.26 -18.09 19.72
N GLU A 314 -4.82 -18.92 18.83
CA GLU A 314 -6.28 -19.13 18.75
C GLU A 314 -6.82 -19.63 20.11
N LEU A 315 -6.18 -20.66 20.68
CA LEU A 315 -6.55 -21.20 21.98
C LEU A 315 -6.34 -20.21 23.13
N TRP A 316 -5.24 -19.46 23.12
CA TRP A 316 -4.96 -18.45 24.13
C TRP A 316 -6.05 -17.35 24.12
N LYS A 317 -6.45 -16.90 22.92
CA LYS A 317 -7.56 -15.96 22.72
C LYS A 317 -8.90 -16.53 23.20
N GLU A 318 -9.14 -17.82 23.02
CA GLU A 318 -10.40 -18.45 23.45
C GLU A 318 -10.46 -18.68 24.97
N LYS A 319 -9.37 -19.15 25.59
CA LYS A 319 -9.38 -19.66 26.97
C LYS A 319 -8.75 -18.73 28.00
N ILE A 320 -7.73 -17.95 27.62
CA ILE A 320 -6.95 -17.14 28.57
C ILE A 320 -7.34 -15.68 28.50
N TYR A 321 -7.47 -15.11 27.30
CA TYR A 321 -7.83 -13.69 27.13
C TYR A 321 -9.08 -13.27 27.92
N PRO A 322 -10.20 -14.04 27.94
CA PRO A 322 -11.37 -13.68 28.74
C PRO A 322 -11.14 -13.70 30.26
N LEU A 323 -10.13 -14.44 30.73
CA LEU A 323 -9.81 -14.60 32.16
C LEU A 323 -8.87 -13.51 32.69
N LEU A 324 -8.26 -12.70 31.81
CA LEU A 324 -7.41 -11.56 32.22
C LEU A 324 -8.22 -10.43 32.87
N GLY A 325 -9.56 -10.45 32.73
CA GLY A 325 -10.47 -9.52 33.39
C GLY A 325 -10.30 -8.07 32.95
N ASP A 326 -10.77 -7.13 33.77
CA ASP A 326 -10.69 -5.69 33.47
C ASP A 326 -9.26 -5.11 33.65
N GLU A 327 -8.37 -5.85 34.31
CA GLU A 327 -6.97 -5.45 34.54
C GLU A 327 -6.19 -5.25 33.23
N GLN A 328 -6.62 -5.90 32.14
CA GLN A 328 -6.02 -5.71 30.81
C GLN A 328 -6.21 -4.31 30.23
N TYR A 329 -7.20 -3.55 30.73
CA TYR A 329 -7.53 -2.21 30.24
C TYR A 329 -6.98 -1.08 31.14
N THR A 330 -6.48 -1.41 32.33
CA THR A 330 -6.06 -0.41 33.33
C THR A 330 -4.56 -0.13 33.30
N GLY A 331 -3.74 -1.12 32.92
CA GLY A 331 -2.27 -0.99 32.84
C GLY A 331 -1.76 -0.54 31.47
N GLN A 332 -0.70 0.27 31.45
CA GLN A 332 -0.09 0.75 30.19
C GLN A 332 0.62 -0.37 29.42
N VAL A 333 1.30 -1.27 30.13
CA VAL A 333 1.96 -2.45 29.52
C VAL A 333 0.92 -3.47 29.11
N ALA A 334 -0.02 -3.79 30.00
CA ALA A 334 -1.02 -4.82 29.78
C ALA A 334 -1.82 -4.55 28.49
N GLY A 335 -2.33 -3.33 28.30
CA GLY A 335 -3.13 -3.00 27.11
C GLY A 335 -2.38 -3.25 25.80
N ILE A 336 -1.14 -2.76 25.67
CA ILE A 336 -0.38 -2.88 24.42
C ILE A 336 0.16 -4.30 24.21
N ASP A 337 0.78 -4.91 25.22
CA ASP A 337 1.35 -6.26 25.06
C ASP A 337 0.23 -7.31 24.82
N ILE A 338 -0.96 -7.16 25.42
CA ILE A 338 -2.11 -8.04 25.13
C ILE A 338 -2.65 -7.81 23.72
N TYR A 339 -2.73 -6.55 23.28
CA TYR A 339 -3.09 -6.24 21.89
C TYR A 339 -2.12 -6.89 20.89
N ILE A 340 -0.80 -6.83 21.15
CA ILE A 340 0.22 -7.50 20.33
C ILE A 340 -0.01 -9.02 20.30
N CYS A 341 -0.33 -9.62 21.45
CA CYS A 341 -0.69 -11.04 21.50
C CYS A 341 -1.85 -11.36 20.56
N LEU A 342 -2.93 -10.58 20.61
CA LEU A 342 -4.11 -10.78 19.77
C LEU A 342 -3.84 -10.52 18.29
N TYR A 343 -3.01 -9.52 17.98
CA TYR A 343 -2.60 -9.20 16.62
C TYR A 343 -1.76 -10.31 15.97
N HIS A 344 -1.03 -11.08 16.77
CA HIS A 344 -0.16 -12.16 16.28
C HIS A 344 -0.89 -13.19 15.41
N GLU A 345 -2.17 -13.48 15.69
CA GLU A 345 -2.97 -14.36 14.83
C GLU A 345 -3.04 -13.83 13.39
N ASN A 346 -3.25 -12.53 13.19
CA ASN A 346 -3.30 -11.94 11.85
C ASN A 346 -1.93 -12.06 11.14
N VAL A 347 -0.83 -11.84 11.87
CA VAL A 347 0.52 -12.00 11.31
C VAL A 347 0.74 -13.43 10.82
N LEU A 348 0.34 -14.42 11.61
CA LEU A 348 0.49 -15.84 11.28
C LEU A 348 -0.40 -16.24 10.09
N VAL A 349 -1.69 -15.90 10.12
CA VAL A 349 -2.61 -16.26 9.03
C VAL A 349 -2.21 -15.59 7.72
N ASN A 350 -1.82 -14.31 7.73
CA ASN A 350 -1.38 -13.61 6.53
C ASN A 350 -0.08 -14.20 5.97
N LEU A 351 0.86 -14.58 6.85
CA LEU A 351 2.08 -15.26 6.41
C LEU A 351 1.75 -16.64 5.81
N ILE A 352 0.88 -17.42 6.44
CA ILE A 352 0.42 -18.71 5.90
C ILE A 352 -0.30 -18.51 4.55
N GLU A 353 -1.14 -17.48 4.42
CA GLU A 353 -1.80 -17.11 3.17
C GLU A 353 -0.79 -16.86 2.05
N LEU A 354 0.28 -16.11 2.32
CA LEU A 354 1.34 -15.86 1.34
C LEU A 354 2.10 -17.14 0.96
N LEU A 355 2.44 -17.97 1.94
CA LEU A 355 3.19 -19.21 1.70
C LEU A 355 2.35 -20.18 0.86
N LEU A 356 1.10 -20.41 1.25
CA LEU A 356 0.19 -21.36 0.61
C LEU A 356 -0.39 -20.89 -0.72
N PHE A 357 -0.12 -19.66 -1.14
CA PHE A 357 -0.34 -19.27 -2.52
C PHE A 357 0.36 -20.23 -3.49
N HIS A 358 1.50 -20.81 -3.08
CA HIS A 358 2.27 -21.77 -3.87
C HIS A 358 2.01 -23.22 -3.46
N ARG A 359 1.93 -24.10 -4.46
CA ARG A 359 1.65 -25.53 -4.26
C ARG A 359 2.73 -26.27 -3.47
N ASP A 360 3.99 -25.91 -3.66
CA ASP A 360 5.16 -26.51 -3.01
C ASP A 360 5.16 -26.30 -1.49
N ALA A 361 4.69 -25.14 -1.02
CA ALA A 361 4.53 -24.86 0.41
C ALA A 361 3.52 -25.82 1.06
N LEU A 362 2.40 -26.12 0.38
CA LEU A 362 1.44 -27.10 0.87
C LEU A 362 2.02 -28.52 0.88
N GLN A 363 2.82 -28.87 -0.13
CA GLN A 363 3.48 -30.18 -0.19
C GLN A 363 4.53 -30.40 0.90
N ALA A 364 5.11 -29.32 1.42
CA ALA A 364 6.05 -29.36 2.55
C ALA A 364 5.34 -29.53 3.91
N MET A 365 4.03 -29.31 4.00
CA MET A 365 3.29 -29.49 5.24
C MET A 365 3.00 -30.97 5.53
N SER A 366 2.93 -31.31 6.80
CA SER A 366 2.43 -32.63 7.22
C SER A 366 0.91 -32.72 7.05
N ASP A 367 0.40 -33.93 6.82
CA ASP A 367 -1.04 -34.18 6.70
C ASP A 367 -1.80 -33.80 8.00
N ASP A 368 -1.21 -34.08 9.17
CA ASP A 368 -1.79 -33.74 10.48
C ASP A 368 -1.92 -32.22 10.65
N THR A 369 -0.89 -31.47 10.27
CA THR A 369 -0.93 -30.00 10.31
C THR A 369 -1.92 -29.43 9.31
N THR A 370 -2.02 -30.02 8.12
CA THR A 370 -2.99 -29.61 7.10
C THR A 370 -4.43 -29.79 7.60
N LEU A 371 -4.71 -30.88 8.32
CA LEU A 371 -6.01 -31.10 8.97
C LEU A 371 -6.31 -30.05 10.03
N GLU A 372 -5.34 -29.71 10.88
CA GLU A 372 -5.51 -28.66 11.89
C GLU A 372 -5.79 -27.28 11.27
N LEU A 373 -5.14 -26.96 10.14
CA LEU A 373 -5.37 -25.71 9.43
C LEU A 373 -6.77 -25.64 8.80
N ILE A 374 -7.28 -26.75 8.27
CA ILE A 374 -8.67 -26.83 7.78
C ILE A 374 -9.66 -26.63 8.91
N ASP A 375 -9.39 -27.27 10.04
CA ASP A 375 -10.19 -27.12 11.25
C ASP A 375 -10.19 -25.66 11.75
N TYR A 376 -9.06 -24.96 11.66
CA TYR A 376 -8.97 -23.52 11.90
C TYR A 376 -9.83 -22.73 10.92
N CYS A 377 -9.67 -22.94 9.62
CA CYS A 377 -10.46 -22.28 8.57
C CYS A 377 -11.96 -22.52 8.77
N HIS A 378 -12.37 -23.73 9.15
CA HIS A 378 -13.77 -24.06 9.47
C HIS A 378 -14.30 -23.21 10.63
N ARG A 379 -13.56 -23.07 11.72
CA ARG A 379 -13.97 -22.20 12.85
C ARG A 379 -14.10 -20.74 12.43
N GLN A 380 -13.23 -20.26 11.53
CA GLN A 380 -13.36 -18.92 10.96
C GLN A 380 -14.60 -18.77 10.07
N LEU A 381 -14.91 -19.78 9.24
CA LEU A 381 -16.15 -19.80 8.44
C LEU A 381 -17.41 -19.81 9.32
N LEU A 382 -17.41 -20.58 10.41
CA LEU A 382 -18.51 -20.57 11.38
C LEU A 382 -18.72 -19.18 11.98
N TYR A 383 -17.62 -18.48 12.31
CA TYR A 383 -17.71 -17.10 12.77
C TYR A 383 -18.29 -16.18 11.69
N LEU A 384 -17.81 -16.25 10.45
CA LEU A 384 -18.30 -15.40 9.35
C LEU A 384 -19.79 -15.64 9.01
N ASN A 385 -20.26 -16.88 9.12
CA ASN A 385 -21.66 -17.25 8.94
C ASN A 385 -22.53 -17.04 10.19
N SER A 386 -21.93 -16.63 11.31
CA SER A 386 -22.67 -16.35 12.53
C SER A 386 -23.13 -14.89 12.57
N GLY A 387 -24.20 -14.63 13.34
CA GLY A 387 -24.59 -13.25 13.65
C GLY A 387 -23.48 -12.42 14.32
N MET A 388 -22.47 -13.08 14.91
CA MET A 388 -21.37 -12.41 15.60
C MET A 388 -20.49 -11.58 14.65
N ALA A 389 -20.19 -12.07 13.44
CA ALA A 389 -19.37 -11.32 12.50
C ALA A 389 -20.06 -10.02 12.12
N LYS A 390 -21.37 -10.07 11.87
CA LYS A 390 -22.16 -8.88 11.59
C LYS A 390 -22.19 -7.91 12.78
N ASP A 391 -22.40 -8.42 13.99
CA ASP A 391 -22.39 -7.62 15.22
C ASP A 391 -21.02 -6.93 15.44
N ASP A 392 -19.93 -7.64 15.15
CA ASP A 392 -18.56 -7.13 15.25
C ASP A 392 -18.27 -6.05 14.19
N VAL A 393 -18.75 -6.24 12.95
CA VAL A 393 -18.66 -5.25 11.86
C VAL A 393 -19.49 -4.01 12.16
N ASP A 394 -20.65 -4.18 12.80
CA ASP A 394 -21.52 -3.09 13.20
C ASP A 394 -20.94 -2.32 14.40
N ALA A 395 -20.30 -3.01 15.36
CA ALA A 395 -19.62 -2.41 16.50
C ALA A 395 -18.32 -1.66 16.14
N SER A 396 -17.66 -2.05 15.05
CA SER A 396 -16.45 -1.43 14.50
C SER A 396 -16.71 -0.24 13.56
N LYS A 397 -17.91 0.35 13.63
CA LYS A 397 -18.19 1.59 12.92
C LYS A 397 -17.64 2.76 13.72
N ASP A 398 -16.83 3.59 13.06
CA ASP A 398 -16.30 4.80 13.68
C ASP A 398 -17.44 5.69 14.17
N PRO A 399 -17.27 6.35 15.33
CA PRO A 399 -18.26 7.26 15.83
C PRO A 399 -18.53 8.38 14.81
N THR A 400 -19.81 8.65 14.56
CA THR A 400 -20.25 9.58 13.52
C THR A 400 -20.19 11.04 13.96
N THR A 401 -19.99 11.28 15.26
CA THR A 401 -19.94 12.60 15.87
C THR A 401 -18.79 12.73 16.88
N ALA A 402 -18.28 13.94 17.05
CA ALA A 402 -17.23 14.23 18.03
C ALA A 402 -17.67 13.91 19.47
N ASP A 403 -18.96 14.05 19.78
CA ASP A 403 -19.52 13.70 21.10
C ASP A 403 -19.54 12.18 21.36
N GLU A 404 -19.71 11.36 20.32
CA GLU A 404 -19.60 9.89 20.43
C GLU A 404 -18.13 9.47 20.58
N TRP A 405 -17.21 10.14 19.89
CA TRP A 405 -15.77 9.95 20.03
C TRP A 405 -15.30 10.23 21.47
N MET A 406 -15.68 11.37 22.04
CA MET A 406 -15.27 11.79 23.39
C MET A 406 -15.87 10.93 24.52
N LYS A 407 -16.92 10.15 24.24
CA LYS A 407 -17.58 9.28 25.22
C LYS A 407 -17.05 7.85 25.23
N LYS A 408 -16.31 7.44 24.19
CA LYS A 408 -15.82 6.07 24.06
C LYS A 408 -14.74 5.81 25.10
N SER A 409 -14.93 4.78 25.92
CA SER A 409 -13.93 4.39 26.91
C SER A 409 -12.76 3.65 26.25
N LYS A 410 -11.56 3.69 26.86
CA LYS A 410 -10.39 2.91 26.41
C LYS A 410 -10.69 1.41 26.27
N LYS A 411 -11.54 0.88 27.16
CA LYS A 411 -12.02 -0.50 27.13
C LYS A 411 -12.84 -0.77 25.86
N GLU A 412 -13.84 0.05 25.58
CA GLU A 412 -14.70 -0.10 24.40
C GLU A 412 -13.91 0.04 23.09
N GLU A 413 -12.92 0.93 23.07
CA GLU A 413 -12.01 1.11 21.93
C GLU A 413 -11.14 -0.13 21.69
N GLN A 414 -10.50 -0.66 22.74
CA GLN A 414 -9.71 -1.88 22.65
C GLN A 414 -10.59 -3.08 22.23
N GLU A 415 -11.78 -3.23 22.80
CA GLU A 415 -12.73 -4.28 22.40
C GLU A 415 -13.15 -4.15 20.94
N THR A 416 -13.32 -2.93 20.43
CA THR A 416 -13.62 -2.68 19.02
C THR A 416 -12.50 -3.21 18.12
N LYS A 417 -11.24 -2.93 18.47
CA LYS A 417 -10.07 -3.40 17.70
C LYS A 417 -9.94 -4.91 17.71
N VAL A 418 -10.18 -5.55 18.86
CA VAL A 418 -10.12 -7.02 18.96
C VAL A 418 -11.12 -7.67 18.02
N LYS A 419 -12.31 -7.07 17.86
CA LYS A 419 -13.32 -7.52 16.89
C LYS A 419 -12.86 -7.34 15.45
N GLU A 420 -12.24 -6.21 15.11
CA GLU A 420 -11.65 -5.98 13.79
C GLU A 420 -10.52 -6.98 13.49
N LEU A 421 -9.64 -7.26 14.46
CA LEU A 421 -8.57 -8.26 14.32
C LEU A 421 -9.14 -9.66 14.07
N ARG A 422 -10.20 -10.04 14.79
CA ARG A 422 -10.88 -11.32 14.57
C ARG A 422 -11.48 -11.39 13.17
N PHE A 423 -12.11 -10.30 12.72
CA PHE A 423 -12.67 -10.21 11.38
C PHE A 423 -11.59 -10.32 10.29
N GLY A 424 -10.48 -9.59 10.44
CA GLY A 424 -9.33 -9.66 9.53
C GLY A 424 -8.73 -11.06 9.42
N ALA A 425 -8.53 -11.75 10.55
CA ALA A 425 -8.04 -13.12 10.55
C ALA A 425 -9.00 -14.07 9.84
N ALA A 426 -10.32 -13.91 10.04
CA ALA A 426 -11.32 -14.74 9.39
C ALA A 426 -11.40 -14.54 7.87
N ILE A 427 -11.25 -13.29 7.38
CA ILE A 427 -11.17 -13.01 5.94
C ILE A 427 -9.91 -13.61 5.32
N SER A 428 -8.76 -13.53 6.00
CA SER A 428 -7.50 -14.10 5.50
C SER A 428 -7.54 -15.63 5.51
N ALA A 429 -8.19 -16.24 6.51
CA ALA A 429 -8.43 -17.67 6.57
C ALA A 429 -9.32 -18.19 5.42
N LEU A 430 -10.18 -17.34 4.83
CA LEU A 430 -10.95 -17.69 3.64
C LEU A 430 -10.03 -17.85 2.41
N SER A 431 -9.02 -16.98 2.24
CA SER A 431 -8.00 -17.14 1.21
C SER A 431 -7.19 -18.42 1.43
N VAL A 432 -6.76 -18.68 2.67
CA VAL A 432 -6.06 -19.93 3.03
C VAL A 432 -6.88 -21.15 2.64
N LEU A 433 -8.17 -21.16 3.00
CA LEU A 433 -9.07 -22.25 2.64
C LEU A 433 -9.18 -22.41 1.12
N ARG A 434 -9.30 -21.31 0.36
CA ARG A 434 -9.33 -21.34 -1.10
C ARG A 434 -8.07 -22.01 -1.66
N TYR A 435 -6.88 -21.68 -1.17
CA TYR A 435 -5.64 -22.32 -1.62
C TYR A 435 -5.59 -23.82 -1.28
N LEU A 436 -6.07 -24.22 -0.11
CA LEU A 436 -6.21 -25.64 0.26
C LEU A 436 -7.14 -26.39 -0.71
N THR A 437 -8.19 -25.72 -1.21
CA THR A 437 -9.07 -26.31 -2.24
C THR A 437 -8.46 -26.32 -3.65
N ASP A 438 -7.64 -25.34 -4.04
CA ASP A 438 -6.98 -25.31 -5.36
C ASP A 438 -6.07 -26.52 -5.55
N TYR A 439 -5.43 -26.96 -4.46
CA TYR A 439 -4.45 -28.03 -4.46
C TYR A 439 -5.03 -29.34 -3.90
N SER A 440 -6.35 -29.55 -4.06
CA SER A 440 -7.07 -30.76 -3.64
C SER A 440 -6.43 -32.06 -4.16
N GLU A 441 -5.68 -32.00 -5.27
CA GLU A 441 -4.94 -33.14 -5.83
C GLU A 441 -3.72 -33.55 -5.01
N SER A 442 -3.15 -32.60 -4.27
CA SER A 442 -1.87 -32.76 -3.57
C SER A 442 -2.04 -33.09 -2.10
N VAL A 443 -3.26 -32.93 -1.56
CA VAL A 443 -3.58 -33.22 -0.18
C VAL A 443 -4.03 -34.67 0.01
N ALA A 444 -3.78 -35.24 1.18
CA ALA A 444 -4.23 -36.58 1.51
C ALA A 444 -5.76 -36.72 1.45
N LEU A 445 -6.24 -37.95 1.20
CA LEU A 445 -7.68 -38.23 1.12
C LEU A 445 -8.43 -37.90 2.42
N GLY A 446 -7.76 -37.98 3.58
CA GLY A 446 -8.31 -37.60 4.89
C GLY A 446 -8.66 -36.11 4.95
N VAL A 447 -7.79 -35.26 4.41
CA VAL A 447 -7.96 -33.81 4.30
C VAL A 447 -9.21 -33.47 3.49
N MET A 448 -9.38 -34.13 2.33
CA MET A 448 -10.58 -33.96 1.50
C MET A 448 -11.87 -34.45 2.19
N ALA A 449 -11.81 -35.55 2.96
CA ALA A 449 -12.95 -36.01 3.75
C ALA A 449 -13.33 -34.98 4.83
N ARG A 450 -12.34 -34.43 5.53
CA ARG A 450 -12.58 -33.44 6.58
C ARG A 450 -13.28 -32.19 6.04
N MET A 451 -12.90 -31.69 4.87
CA MET A 451 -13.58 -30.55 4.23
C MET A 451 -15.00 -30.88 3.75
N LEU A 452 -15.18 -32.00 3.06
CA LEU A 452 -16.43 -32.31 2.35
C LEU A 452 -17.48 -33.01 3.24
N ASP A 453 -17.05 -33.99 4.03
CA ASP A 453 -17.95 -34.85 4.80
C ASP A 453 -18.17 -34.30 6.22
N THR A 454 -17.10 -33.89 6.90
CA THR A 454 -17.19 -33.45 8.30
C THR A 454 -17.62 -32.00 8.44
N HIS A 455 -16.91 -31.09 7.76
CA HIS A 455 -17.20 -29.65 7.88
C HIS A 455 -18.28 -29.20 6.91
N ASP A 456 -18.52 -29.93 5.82
CA ASP A 456 -19.45 -29.51 4.77
C ASP A 456 -19.13 -28.07 4.26
N THR A 457 -17.88 -27.89 3.82
CA THR A 457 -17.36 -26.59 3.42
C THR A 457 -18.19 -25.94 2.31
N ILE A 458 -18.77 -26.73 1.39
CA ILE A 458 -19.63 -26.21 0.31
C ILE A 458 -20.84 -25.46 0.91
N VAL A 459 -21.56 -26.10 1.85
CA VAL A 459 -22.73 -25.49 2.49
C VAL A 459 -22.34 -24.26 3.32
N GLN A 460 -21.16 -24.22 3.91
CA GLN A 460 -20.69 -23.04 4.65
C GLN A 460 -20.29 -21.86 3.74
N LEU A 461 -19.82 -22.12 2.53
CA LEU A 461 -19.40 -21.06 1.60
C LEU A 461 -20.59 -20.36 0.92
N VAL A 462 -21.67 -21.10 0.62
CA VAL A 462 -22.83 -20.55 -0.11
C VAL A 462 -23.47 -19.32 0.58
N PRO A 463 -23.80 -19.34 1.89
CA PRO A 463 -24.46 -18.21 2.56
C PRO A 463 -23.61 -16.92 2.56
N LEU A 464 -22.28 -17.04 2.54
CA LEU A 464 -21.38 -15.89 2.54
C LEU A 464 -21.53 -15.03 1.27
N LEU A 465 -21.91 -15.62 0.13
CA LEU A 465 -22.19 -14.88 -1.10
C LEU A 465 -23.51 -14.09 -1.03
N GLU A 466 -24.38 -14.44 -0.10
CA GLU A 466 -25.65 -13.76 0.13
C GLU A 466 -25.50 -12.63 1.16
N GLU A 467 -24.89 -12.95 2.29
CA GLU A 467 -24.75 -12.02 3.42
C GLU A 467 -23.62 -11.03 3.22
N ARG A 468 -22.54 -11.45 2.55
CA ARG A 468 -21.34 -10.65 2.20
C ARG A 468 -20.85 -9.81 3.39
N PRO A 469 -20.37 -10.44 4.47
CA PRO A 469 -20.02 -9.74 5.72
C PRO A 469 -18.88 -8.72 5.55
N TRP A 470 -18.09 -8.81 4.49
CA TRP A 470 -17.05 -7.85 4.09
C TRP A 470 -17.58 -6.60 3.37
N VAL A 471 -18.90 -6.43 3.23
CA VAL A 471 -19.51 -5.21 2.69
C VAL A 471 -20.44 -4.61 3.73
N ARG A 472 -20.21 -3.34 4.10
CA ARG A 472 -21.05 -2.62 5.06
C ARG A 472 -21.61 -1.33 4.50
N ARG A 473 -22.75 -0.90 5.04
CA ARG A 473 -23.37 0.40 4.73
C ARG A 473 -23.21 1.34 5.92
N ARG A 474 -22.71 2.54 5.66
CA ARG A 474 -22.47 3.60 6.65
C ARG A 474 -23.25 4.86 6.24
N LYS A 475 -23.80 5.58 7.22
CA LYS A 475 -24.36 6.93 6.98
C LYS A 475 -23.27 7.94 7.30
N LYS A 476 -22.73 8.64 6.29
CA LYS A 476 -21.76 9.73 6.48
C LYS A 476 -22.45 11.09 6.38
N GLY A 477 -22.12 12.02 7.29
CA GLY A 477 -22.64 13.39 7.34
C GLY A 477 -23.46 13.72 8.61
N THR A 478 -23.57 15.01 8.94
CA THR A 478 -24.31 15.52 10.09
C THR A 478 -25.67 16.11 9.68
N GLY A 479 -26.73 15.81 10.43
CA GLY A 479 -28.04 16.42 10.20
C GLY A 479 -28.73 15.94 8.90
N LYS A 480 -29.23 16.89 8.11
CA LYS A 480 -30.02 16.63 6.89
C LYS A 480 -29.20 16.13 5.69
N ASP A 481 -27.87 16.24 5.72
CA ASP A 481 -26.97 15.86 4.62
C ASP A 481 -26.40 14.43 4.73
N ARG A 482 -27.04 13.55 5.51
CA ARG A 482 -26.62 12.14 5.65
C ARG A 482 -26.76 11.39 4.33
N LYS A 483 -25.63 11.01 3.73
CA LYS A 483 -25.58 10.12 2.56
C LYS A 483 -25.19 8.70 2.97
N ASN A 484 -25.79 7.70 2.32
CA ASN A 484 -25.36 6.31 2.46
C ASN A 484 -24.05 6.11 1.68
N ALA A 485 -22.97 5.80 2.38
CA ALA A 485 -21.72 5.31 1.83
C ALA A 485 -21.68 3.78 1.97
N MET A 486 -21.16 3.10 0.96
CA MET A 486 -20.81 1.68 1.05
C MET A 486 -19.32 1.59 1.33
N GLU A 487 -18.94 0.65 2.18
CA GLU A 487 -17.55 0.34 2.49
C GLU A 487 -17.33 -1.17 2.26
N VAL A 488 -16.15 -1.53 1.79
CA VAL A 488 -15.70 -2.90 1.61
C VAL A 488 -14.46 -3.13 2.46
N TRP A 489 -14.34 -4.31 3.05
CA TRP A 489 -13.13 -4.70 3.75
C TRP A 489 -12.09 -5.16 2.72
N ASP A 490 -10.96 -4.48 2.68
CA ASP A 490 -9.84 -4.83 1.82
C ASP A 490 -8.51 -4.57 2.54
N ASN A 491 -7.56 -5.50 2.44
CA ASN A 491 -6.22 -5.41 3.03
C ASN A 491 -6.21 -4.98 4.52
N GLY A 492 -7.14 -5.52 5.33
CA GLY A 492 -7.18 -5.25 6.77
C GLY A 492 -7.86 -3.93 7.17
N VAL A 493 -8.44 -3.19 6.22
CA VAL A 493 -9.12 -1.91 6.48
C VAL A 493 -10.45 -1.79 5.73
N TRP A 494 -11.36 -0.99 6.30
CA TRP A 494 -12.62 -0.66 5.64
C TRP A 494 -12.44 0.53 4.71
N SER A 495 -12.49 0.29 3.39
CA SER A 495 -12.33 1.32 2.37
C SER A 495 -13.68 1.72 1.75
N PRO A 496 -13.85 3.00 1.34
CA PRO A 496 -15.08 3.45 0.68
C PRO A 496 -15.22 2.79 -0.70
N LEU A 497 -16.39 2.24 -1.00
CA LEU A 497 -16.71 1.62 -2.28
C LEU A 497 -17.47 2.61 -3.19
N PRO A 498 -16.79 3.23 -4.17
CA PRO A 498 -17.42 4.22 -5.05
C PRO A 498 -18.42 3.55 -6.00
N PRO A 499 -19.43 4.30 -6.51
CA PRO A 499 -20.50 3.75 -7.34
C PRO A 499 -20.03 2.92 -8.54
N GLU A 500 -18.97 3.35 -9.21
CA GLU A 500 -18.35 2.71 -10.37
C GLU A 500 -17.76 1.32 -10.08
N GLU A 501 -17.39 1.04 -8.83
CA GLU A 501 -16.78 -0.23 -8.44
C GLU A 501 -17.77 -1.21 -7.80
N ARG A 502 -19.03 -0.80 -7.59
CA ARG A 502 -20.04 -1.66 -6.92
C ARG A 502 -20.41 -2.92 -7.71
N LEU A 503 -20.15 -2.92 -9.01
CA LEU A 503 -20.36 -4.09 -9.88
C LEU A 503 -19.12 -4.99 -9.97
N LYS A 504 -17.96 -4.55 -9.46
CA LYS A 504 -16.76 -5.38 -9.39
C LYS A 504 -16.95 -6.44 -8.30
N VAL A 505 -16.45 -7.64 -8.57
CA VAL A 505 -16.39 -8.72 -7.58
C VAL A 505 -15.35 -8.32 -6.53
N ALA A 506 -15.74 -8.27 -5.25
CA ALA A 506 -14.78 -7.99 -4.19
C ALA A 506 -13.80 -9.15 -4.04
N LYS A 507 -12.58 -8.91 -3.54
CA LYS A 507 -11.58 -9.97 -3.37
C LYS A 507 -12.11 -11.15 -2.56
N ALA A 508 -12.77 -10.87 -1.44
CA ALA A 508 -13.37 -11.91 -0.60
C ALA A 508 -14.49 -12.69 -1.33
N ASP A 509 -15.32 -12.02 -2.14
CA ASP A 509 -16.31 -12.73 -2.99
C ASP A 509 -15.59 -13.68 -3.97
N ALA A 510 -14.49 -13.23 -4.58
CA ALA A 510 -13.71 -14.06 -5.50
C ALA A 510 -13.11 -15.29 -4.79
N GLN A 511 -12.61 -15.16 -3.57
CA GLN A 511 -12.12 -16.31 -2.80
C GLN A 511 -13.21 -17.35 -2.56
N VAL A 512 -14.42 -16.93 -2.19
CA VAL A 512 -15.56 -17.86 -2.01
C VAL A 512 -15.93 -18.53 -3.33
N TRP A 513 -16.04 -17.76 -4.42
CA TRP A 513 -16.39 -18.29 -5.73
C TRP A 513 -15.38 -19.31 -6.25
N LEU A 514 -14.09 -19.02 -6.11
CA LEU A 514 -13.02 -19.92 -6.55
C LEU A 514 -12.97 -21.18 -5.68
N ALA A 515 -13.14 -21.07 -4.36
CA ALA A 515 -13.23 -22.24 -3.48
C ALA A 515 -14.44 -23.14 -3.84
N LEU A 516 -15.61 -22.55 -4.10
CA LEU A 516 -16.79 -23.29 -4.58
C LEU A 516 -16.55 -23.94 -5.94
N ASN A 517 -15.88 -23.23 -6.86
CA ASN A 517 -15.50 -23.77 -8.15
C ASN A 517 -14.63 -25.03 -7.98
N ASN A 518 -13.60 -24.96 -7.14
CA ASN A 518 -12.71 -26.10 -6.89
C ASN A 518 -13.44 -27.30 -6.29
N LEU A 519 -14.36 -27.08 -5.35
CA LEU A 519 -15.06 -28.19 -4.68
C LEU A 519 -16.19 -28.80 -5.50
N ILE A 520 -16.88 -28.01 -6.34
CA ILE A 520 -18.05 -28.48 -7.11
C ILE A 520 -17.67 -28.91 -8.52
N VAL A 521 -16.66 -28.31 -9.15
CA VAL A 521 -16.28 -28.67 -10.53
C VAL A 521 -15.37 -29.91 -10.55
N ASP A 522 -14.45 -30.03 -9.57
CA ASP A 522 -13.52 -31.16 -9.48
C ASP A 522 -14.29 -32.50 -9.38
N PRO A 523 -14.09 -33.42 -10.34
CA PRO A 523 -14.75 -34.72 -10.33
C PRO A 523 -14.48 -35.56 -9.07
N ARG A 524 -13.30 -35.45 -8.44
CA ARG A 524 -12.96 -36.20 -7.22
C ARG A 524 -13.78 -35.71 -6.04
N CYS A 525 -13.88 -34.39 -5.88
CA CYS A 525 -14.71 -33.78 -4.84
C CYS A 525 -16.18 -34.15 -5.04
N ARG A 526 -16.69 -34.06 -6.28
CA ARG A 526 -18.07 -34.49 -6.62
C ARG A 526 -18.34 -35.97 -6.36
N ALA A 527 -17.39 -36.85 -6.66
CA ALA A 527 -17.55 -38.28 -6.43
C ALA A 527 -17.63 -38.62 -4.93
N LYS A 528 -16.96 -37.81 -4.09
CA LYS A 528 -16.93 -37.99 -2.64
C LYS A 528 -18.13 -37.36 -1.95
N TYR A 529 -18.46 -36.13 -2.32
CA TYR A 529 -19.49 -35.33 -1.69
C TYR A 529 -20.90 -35.87 -1.96
N ASN A 530 -21.61 -36.23 -0.90
CA ASN A 530 -22.97 -36.76 -1.00
C ASN A 530 -24.00 -35.62 -1.04
N TYR A 531 -24.66 -35.43 -2.18
CA TYR A 531 -25.77 -34.49 -2.32
C TYR A 531 -27.06 -35.12 -1.80
N ASP A 532 -27.50 -34.70 -0.61
CA ASP A 532 -28.87 -34.88 -0.16
C ASP A 532 -29.76 -33.72 -0.64
N ASP A 533 -31.05 -33.76 -0.29
CA ASP A 533 -32.00 -32.73 -0.70
C ASP A 533 -31.61 -31.33 -0.19
N TYR A 534 -31.08 -31.24 1.04
CA TYR A 534 -30.67 -29.98 1.65
C TYR A 534 -29.44 -29.39 0.95
N ARG A 535 -28.38 -30.17 0.77
CA ARG A 535 -27.14 -29.78 0.08
C ARG A 535 -27.40 -29.39 -1.37
N ARG A 536 -28.26 -30.14 -2.06
CA ARG A 536 -28.71 -29.79 -3.42
C ARG A 536 -29.41 -28.43 -3.43
N GLU A 537 -30.33 -28.18 -2.50
CA GLU A 537 -31.01 -26.89 -2.38
C GLU A 537 -30.04 -25.75 -2.09
N GLN A 538 -29.08 -25.93 -1.17
CA GLN A 538 -28.05 -24.93 -0.88
C GLN A 538 -27.24 -24.57 -2.13
N VAL A 539 -26.73 -25.56 -2.86
CA VAL A 539 -25.98 -25.31 -4.11
C VAL A 539 -26.88 -24.65 -5.17
N GLY A 540 -28.18 -24.94 -5.18
CA GLY A 540 -29.16 -24.29 -6.05
C GLY A 540 -29.29 -22.79 -5.82
N ARG A 541 -29.05 -22.29 -4.60
CA ARG A 541 -29.09 -20.85 -4.28
C ARG A 541 -28.04 -20.06 -5.07
N LEU A 542 -26.94 -20.69 -5.49
CA LEU A 542 -25.92 -20.04 -6.32
C LEU A 542 -26.47 -19.55 -7.66
N GLN A 543 -27.52 -20.19 -8.19
CA GLN A 543 -28.07 -19.86 -9.51
C GLN A 543 -28.50 -18.39 -9.63
N ARG A 544 -29.02 -17.80 -8.56
CA ARG A 544 -29.48 -16.40 -8.54
C ARG A 544 -28.34 -15.38 -8.60
N HIS A 545 -27.10 -15.81 -8.34
CA HIS A 545 -25.93 -14.94 -8.33
C HIS A 545 -25.15 -14.99 -9.66
N PHE A 546 -25.40 -15.98 -10.52
CA PHE A 546 -24.79 -16.05 -11.85
C PHE A 546 -25.33 -14.96 -12.77
N ASN A 547 -24.44 -14.18 -13.36
CA ASN A 547 -24.76 -13.10 -14.29
C ASN A 547 -23.58 -12.83 -15.23
N GLU A 548 -23.82 -12.15 -16.35
CA GLU A 548 -22.78 -11.88 -17.37
C GLU A 548 -21.59 -11.11 -16.80
N VAL A 549 -21.84 -10.12 -15.93
CA VAL A 549 -20.79 -9.31 -15.30
C VAL A 549 -19.88 -10.14 -14.39
N LEU A 550 -20.44 -11.14 -13.69
CA LEU A 550 -19.67 -12.10 -12.91
C LEU A 550 -18.81 -12.99 -13.81
N PHE A 551 -19.36 -13.46 -14.93
CA PHE A 551 -18.60 -14.31 -15.88
C PHE A 551 -17.54 -13.56 -16.66
N ASP A 552 -17.72 -12.27 -16.92
CA ASP A 552 -16.69 -11.43 -17.53
C ASP A 552 -15.50 -11.25 -16.59
N GLN A 553 -15.75 -11.13 -15.28
CA GLN A 553 -14.71 -10.96 -14.26
C GLN A 553 -14.08 -12.28 -13.83
N LEU A 554 -14.85 -13.37 -13.76
CA LEU A 554 -14.40 -14.71 -13.38
C LEU A 554 -14.92 -15.76 -14.39
N PRO A 555 -14.28 -15.88 -15.57
CA PRO A 555 -14.74 -16.77 -16.64
C PRO A 555 -14.84 -18.25 -16.25
N VAL A 556 -13.98 -18.69 -15.31
CA VAL A 556 -13.96 -20.06 -14.77
C VAL A 556 -15.31 -20.48 -14.17
N LEU A 557 -16.14 -19.54 -13.72
CA LEU A 557 -17.44 -19.84 -13.09
C LEU A 557 -18.51 -20.31 -14.09
N LYS A 558 -18.25 -20.25 -15.40
CA LYS A 558 -19.14 -20.84 -16.41
C LYS A 558 -19.26 -22.35 -16.24
N ASP A 559 -18.15 -23.02 -15.93
CA ASP A 559 -18.13 -24.46 -15.65
C ASP A 559 -18.82 -24.77 -14.32
N LEU A 560 -18.66 -23.90 -13.32
CA LEU A 560 -19.40 -23.99 -12.07
C LEU A 560 -20.91 -23.87 -12.31
N GLN A 561 -21.39 -22.91 -13.10
CA GLN A 561 -22.82 -22.77 -13.42
C GLN A 561 -23.38 -24.04 -14.05
N ARG A 562 -22.62 -24.66 -14.97
CA ARG A 562 -22.99 -25.94 -15.58
C ARG A 562 -23.09 -27.03 -14.54
N CYS A 563 -22.07 -27.21 -13.69
CA CYS A 563 -22.07 -28.25 -12.65
C CYS A 563 -23.20 -28.03 -11.62
N VAL A 564 -23.47 -26.79 -11.21
CA VAL A 564 -24.60 -26.44 -10.34
C VAL A 564 -25.93 -26.85 -10.98
N SER A 565 -26.08 -26.61 -12.28
CA SER A 565 -27.28 -27.04 -13.02
C SER A 565 -27.40 -28.56 -13.05
N GLU A 566 -26.30 -29.28 -13.34
CA GLU A 566 -26.26 -30.75 -13.31
C GLU A 566 -26.67 -31.30 -11.93
N VAL A 567 -26.16 -30.71 -10.84
CA VAL A 567 -26.51 -31.08 -9.46
C VAL A 567 -28.00 -30.90 -9.18
N GLN A 568 -28.65 -29.87 -9.72
CA GLN A 568 -30.10 -29.69 -9.55
C GLN A 568 -30.93 -30.81 -10.22
N PHE A 569 -30.43 -31.41 -11.29
CA PHE A 569 -31.08 -32.54 -11.97
C PHE A 569 -30.71 -33.91 -11.39
N MET A 570 -29.78 -33.97 -10.42
CA MET A 570 -29.40 -35.22 -9.77
C MET A 570 -30.56 -35.79 -8.95
N VAL A 571 -30.76 -37.10 -9.07
CA VAL A 571 -31.61 -37.87 -8.18
C VAL A 571 -30.84 -38.04 -6.86
N THR A 572 -31.37 -37.46 -5.80
CA THR A 572 -30.81 -37.58 -4.45
C THR A 572 -31.06 -38.99 -3.92
N PRO A 573 -30.05 -39.65 -3.31
CA PRO A 573 -30.21 -41.00 -2.78
C PRO A 573 -31.25 -41.00 -1.65
N SER A 574 -32.02 -42.10 -1.52
CA SER A 574 -33.00 -42.22 -0.44
C SER A 574 -32.31 -42.25 0.91
N SER A 575 -32.97 -41.80 1.98
CA SER A 575 -32.45 -41.89 3.36
C SER A 575 -32.03 -43.32 3.77
N ALA A 576 -32.63 -44.34 3.13
CA ALA A 576 -32.28 -45.75 3.29
C ALA A 576 -30.95 -46.14 2.62
N ASP A 577 -30.57 -45.48 1.52
CA ASP A 577 -29.32 -45.76 0.79
C ASP A 577 -28.11 -45.14 1.50
N VAL A 578 -28.31 -44.01 2.20
CA VAL A 578 -27.27 -43.31 2.98
C VAL A 578 -26.82 -44.08 4.23
N THR A 579 -27.72 -44.91 4.79
CA THR A 579 -27.44 -45.70 6.01
C THR A 579 -26.80 -47.06 5.74
N GLN A 580 -26.68 -47.48 4.48
CA GLN A 580 -25.95 -48.69 4.11
C GLN A 580 -24.44 -48.44 4.04
N GLY A 581 -23.75 -48.69 5.17
CA GLY A 581 -22.39 -49.26 5.16
C GLY A 581 -21.25 -48.38 4.63
N ARG A 582 -21.24 -47.07 4.89
CA ARG A 582 -20.02 -46.28 4.74
C ARG A 582 -19.21 -46.31 6.05
N LEU A 583 -18.10 -47.05 6.05
CA LEU A 583 -17.03 -46.89 7.04
C LEU A 583 -16.36 -45.53 6.80
N VAL A 584 -16.68 -44.54 7.62
CA VAL A 584 -15.97 -43.25 7.64
C VAL A 584 -14.78 -43.39 8.57
N LEU A 585 -13.60 -43.54 7.99
CA LEU A 585 -12.34 -43.57 8.73
C LEU A 585 -11.79 -42.13 8.73
N GLU A 586 -12.06 -41.42 9.81
CA GLU A 586 -11.69 -40.01 9.97
C GLU A 586 -10.41 -39.88 10.79
N GLN A 587 -9.46 -39.10 10.28
CA GLN A 587 -8.26 -38.73 11.00
C GLN A 587 -8.60 -37.59 11.97
N VAL A 588 -8.28 -37.79 13.25
CA VAL A 588 -8.60 -36.82 14.31
C VAL A 588 -7.42 -35.87 14.49
N PRO A 589 -7.60 -34.54 14.36
CA PRO A 589 -6.54 -33.59 14.67
C PRO A 589 -6.15 -33.66 16.15
N GLU A 590 -4.87 -33.92 16.43
CA GLU A 590 -4.37 -34.20 17.77
C GLU A 590 -3.75 -32.97 18.47
N ILE A 591 -3.21 -32.01 17.70
CA ILE A 591 -2.38 -30.92 18.22
C ILE A 591 -3.24 -30.01 19.10
N ARG A 592 -4.33 -29.48 18.54
CA ARG A 592 -5.22 -28.58 19.28
C ARG A 592 -5.97 -29.33 20.38
N ALA A 593 -6.39 -30.56 20.12
CA ALA A 593 -7.09 -31.40 21.09
C ALA A 593 -6.22 -31.69 22.33
N ALA A 594 -4.94 -32.00 22.13
CA ALA A 594 -3.98 -32.20 23.21
C ALA A 594 -3.79 -30.94 24.06
N MET A 595 -3.74 -29.75 23.44
CA MET A 595 -3.65 -28.48 24.17
C MET A 595 -4.93 -28.17 24.95
N LEU A 596 -6.10 -28.55 24.43
CA LEU A 596 -7.39 -28.32 25.07
C LEU A 596 -7.61 -29.20 26.31
N ASN A 597 -6.95 -30.37 26.37
CA ASN A 597 -7.08 -31.35 27.44
C ASN A 597 -6.35 -30.91 28.73
N ARG A 598 -6.81 -29.80 29.32
CA ARG A 598 -6.32 -29.22 30.57
C ARG A 598 -7.38 -28.32 31.23
N SER A 599 -7.19 -28.04 32.52
CA SER A 599 -8.15 -27.28 33.35
C SER A 599 -7.54 -26.08 34.09
N ASP A 600 -6.25 -25.84 33.96
CA ASP A 600 -5.48 -24.83 34.71
C ASP A 600 -5.46 -23.44 34.05
N TRP A 601 -6.44 -23.12 33.21
CA TRP A 601 -6.52 -21.86 32.44
C TRP A 601 -6.43 -20.60 33.31
N GLN A 602 -7.16 -20.56 34.42
CA GLN A 602 -7.16 -19.43 35.35
C GLN A 602 -5.76 -19.22 35.96
N HIS A 603 -5.10 -20.30 36.37
CA HIS A 603 -3.76 -20.22 36.95
C HIS A 603 -2.73 -19.65 35.95
N ILE A 604 -2.86 -19.99 34.67
CA ILE A 604 -2.01 -19.46 33.61
C ILE A 604 -2.29 -17.96 33.41
N ALA A 605 -3.56 -17.56 33.36
CA ALA A 605 -3.98 -16.17 33.21
C ALA A 605 -3.42 -15.30 34.34
N ASP A 606 -3.64 -15.69 35.60
CA ASP A 606 -3.16 -14.97 36.78
C ASP A 606 -1.63 -14.83 36.77
N LYS A 607 -0.93 -15.90 36.40
CA LYS A 607 0.53 -15.90 36.31
C LYS A 607 1.03 -14.99 35.20
N GLN A 608 0.39 -14.96 34.04
CA GLN A 608 0.76 -14.10 32.92
C GLN A 608 0.51 -12.63 33.24
N MET A 609 -0.62 -12.31 33.88
CA MET A 609 -0.91 -10.95 34.38
C MET A 609 0.12 -10.49 35.40
N ALA A 610 0.44 -11.33 36.39
CA ALA A 610 1.41 -10.99 37.43
C ALA A 610 2.87 -10.89 36.92
N SER A 611 3.18 -11.42 35.74
CA SER A 611 4.56 -11.48 35.22
C SER A 611 4.76 -10.73 33.91
N CYS A 612 4.19 -11.25 32.82
CA CYS A 612 4.45 -10.79 31.45
C CYS A 612 3.78 -9.45 31.16
N PHE A 613 2.60 -9.23 31.75
CA PHE A 613 1.75 -8.06 31.51
C PHE A 613 1.75 -7.06 32.68
N ALA A 614 2.50 -7.33 33.76
CA ALA A 614 2.59 -6.42 34.89
C ALA A 614 3.28 -5.09 34.49
N ASP A 615 2.79 -3.97 35.02
CA ASP A 615 3.39 -2.63 34.88
C ASP A 615 4.68 -2.48 35.73
N SER A 616 5.65 -3.36 35.50
CA SER A 616 6.99 -3.24 36.09
C SER A 616 7.84 -2.23 35.32
N GLU A 617 8.80 -1.59 35.99
CA GLU A 617 9.72 -0.65 35.35
C GLU A 617 10.50 -1.28 34.19
N GLU A 618 10.84 -2.56 34.31
CA GLU A 618 11.49 -3.34 33.25
C GLU A 618 10.57 -3.53 32.03
N ASN A 619 9.30 -3.90 32.26
CA ASN A 619 8.33 -4.09 31.18
C ASN A 619 7.98 -2.77 30.49
N LEU A 620 7.90 -1.66 31.22
CA LEU A 620 7.70 -0.32 30.66
C LEU A 620 8.88 0.12 29.78
N LYS A 621 10.12 -0.09 30.23
CA LYS A 621 11.31 0.18 29.40
C LYS A 621 11.33 -0.67 28.13
N ARG A 622 10.95 -1.95 28.24
CA ARG A 622 10.81 -2.86 27.10
C ARG A 622 9.77 -2.37 26.12
N LEU A 623 8.60 -1.98 26.62
CA LEU A 623 7.50 -1.46 25.81
C LEU A 623 7.94 -0.24 25.00
N LYS A 624 8.59 0.75 25.65
CA LYS A 624 9.11 1.93 24.96
C LYS A 624 10.05 1.57 23.80
N LYS A 625 11.00 0.67 24.02
CA LYS A 625 11.92 0.20 22.97
C LYS A 625 11.20 -0.52 21.82
N LYS A 626 10.15 -1.29 22.13
CA LYS A 626 9.31 -1.92 21.09
C LYS A 626 8.55 -0.87 20.28
N MET A 627 7.99 0.14 20.94
CA MET A 627 7.26 1.21 20.26
C MET A 627 8.16 1.96 19.27
N GLU A 628 9.43 2.19 19.61
CA GLU A 628 10.41 2.76 18.67
C GLU A 628 10.59 1.91 17.41
N LYS A 629 10.74 0.58 17.55
CA LYS A 629 10.82 -0.34 16.40
C LYS A 629 9.54 -0.37 15.56
N MET A 630 8.38 -0.30 16.21
CA MET A 630 7.09 -0.25 15.49
C MET A 630 7.00 1.01 14.60
N VAL A 631 7.59 2.14 15.02
CA VAL A 631 7.71 3.33 14.16
C VAL A 631 8.55 3.04 12.92
N GLU A 632 9.67 2.34 13.06
CA GLU A 632 10.55 1.98 11.93
C GLU A 632 9.82 1.07 10.93
N HIS A 633 9.06 0.08 11.43
CA HIS A 633 8.22 -0.79 10.60
C HIS A 633 7.13 0.02 9.87
N PHE A 634 6.49 0.97 10.57
CA PHE A 634 5.49 1.86 10.00
C PHE A 634 6.08 2.74 8.88
N ASP A 635 7.24 3.35 9.11
CA ASP A 635 7.90 4.20 8.11
C ASP A 635 8.26 3.35 6.87
N PHE A 636 8.70 2.10 7.04
CA PHE A 636 8.95 1.17 5.94
C PHE A 636 7.67 0.82 5.16
N MET A 637 6.58 0.45 5.84
CA MET A 637 5.29 0.18 5.18
C MET A 637 4.81 1.41 4.39
N SER A 638 4.92 2.60 4.98
CA SER A 638 4.56 3.86 4.32
C SER A 638 5.42 4.12 3.07
N MET A 639 6.69 3.72 3.09
CA MET A 639 7.58 3.80 1.92
C MET A 639 7.20 2.79 0.82
N LEU A 640 6.77 1.58 1.18
CA LEU A 640 6.26 0.60 0.22
C LEU A 640 5.02 1.13 -0.52
N ASP A 641 4.22 1.97 0.13
CA ASP A 641 2.93 2.46 -0.37
C ASP A 641 2.99 3.70 -1.27
N GLY A 642 4.18 4.18 -1.61
CA GLY A 642 4.51 5.15 -2.68
C GLY A 642 3.33 5.83 -3.39
N GLY A 643 2.65 6.75 -2.70
CA GLY A 643 1.64 7.65 -3.27
C GLY A 643 0.21 7.09 -3.29
N GLY A 644 -0.44 7.11 -2.12
CA GLY A 644 -1.90 7.13 -2.03
C GLY A 644 -2.50 6.00 -1.23
N MET A 645 -2.14 5.89 0.06
CA MET A 645 -2.83 5.03 1.02
C MET A 645 -2.48 5.50 2.45
N GLU A 646 -2.96 6.70 2.84
CA GLU A 646 -2.86 7.19 4.24
C GLU A 646 -3.73 6.37 5.22
N ASP A 647 -4.56 5.44 4.71
CA ASP A 647 -5.60 4.74 5.48
C ASP A 647 -5.21 3.32 5.95
N HIS A 648 -3.97 2.85 5.71
CA HIS A 648 -3.58 1.43 5.86
C HIS A 648 -3.02 1.04 7.22
N ILE A 649 -3.05 1.95 8.18
CA ILE A 649 -2.61 1.67 9.53
C ILE A 649 -3.79 1.72 10.48
N ASN A 650 -3.91 0.68 11.29
CA ASN A 650 -4.77 0.65 12.46
C ASN A 650 -4.51 1.93 13.28
N LEU A 651 -5.48 2.87 13.30
CA LEU A 651 -5.34 4.28 13.70
C LEU A 651 -4.64 4.49 15.05
N ASP A 652 -4.64 3.49 15.92
CA ASP A 652 -4.10 3.60 17.27
C ASP A 652 -2.65 3.15 17.45
N MET A 653 -2.12 2.34 16.52
CA MET A 653 -0.66 2.28 16.39
C MET A 653 -0.14 3.63 15.94
N SER A 654 -0.87 4.35 15.07
CA SER A 654 -0.56 5.73 14.73
C SER A 654 -0.60 6.65 15.95
N ASP A 655 -1.60 6.57 16.84
CA ASP A 655 -1.65 7.43 18.04
C ASP A 655 -0.53 7.15 19.05
N ALA A 656 -0.18 5.88 19.29
CA ALA A 656 0.92 5.52 20.16
C ALA A 656 2.29 5.85 19.54
N VAL A 657 2.42 5.69 18.22
CA VAL A 657 3.57 6.12 17.41
C VAL A 657 3.67 7.65 17.38
N LEU A 658 2.55 8.37 17.28
CA LEU A 658 2.45 9.83 17.37
C LEU A 658 2.87 10.31 18.74
N GLU A 659 2.43 9.66 19.84
CA GLU A 659 2.89 9.99 21.20
C GLU A 659 4.42 9.85 21.33
N VAL A 660 5.01 8.77 20.80
CA VAL A 660 6.47 8.55 20.79
C VAL A 660 7.19 9.55 19.87
N ARG A 661 6.63 9.86 18.70
CA ARG A 661 7.17 10.87 17.76
C ARG A 661 7.12 12.26 18.39
N ILE A 662 6.03 12.58 19.09
CA ILE A 662 5.86 13.79 19.89
C ILE A 662 6.85 13.80 21.06
N GLU A 663 7.11 12.68 21.73
CA GLU A 663 8.09 12.57 22.82
C GLU A 663 9.55 12.72 22.31
N LYS A 664 9.88 12.16 21.14
CA LYS A 664 11.14 12.41 20.41
C LYS A 664 11.29 13.87 19.97
N ILE A 665 10.21 14.49 19.48
CA ILE A 665 10.19 15.92 19.10
C ILE A 665 10.28 16.83 20.34
N LYS A 666 9.71 16.43 21.48
CA LYS A 666 9.82 17.13 22.78
C LYS A 666 11.22 17.06 23.38
N THR A 667 11.95 15.97 23.12
CA THR A 667 13.33 15.76 23.62
C THR A 667 14.40 16.28 22.66
N SER A 668 14.08 16.44 21.38
CA SER A 668 14.89 17.17 20.41
C SER A 668 14.88 18.68 20.71
N ASN A 669 16.05 19.33 20.63
CA ASN A 669 16.24 20.78 20.82
C ASN A 669 15.51 21.64 19.76
N GLU A 670 14.70 21.04 18.90
CA GLU A 670 14.00 21.65 17.76
C GLU A 670 12.58 22.14 18.08
N TYR A 671 12.05 21.86 19.30
CA TYR A 671 10.70 22.26 19.72
C TYR A 671 10.49 23.80 19.70
N ALA A 672 11.55 24.57 20.00
CA ALA A 672 11.51 26.03 19.94
C ALA A 672 11.35 26.56 18.49
N THR A 673 11.91 25.85 17.52
CA THR A 673 11.88 26.20 16.09
C THR A 673 10.52 25.90 15.47
N TYR A 674 9.85 24.83 15.92
CA TYR A 674 8.51 24.45 15.47
C TYR A 674 7.40 25.36 16.01
N LYS A 675 7.54 25.85 17.25
CA LYS A 675 6.61 26.82 17.88
C LYS A 675 6.53 28.14 17.11
N GLY A 676 7.64 28.58 16.52
CA GLY A 676 7.68 29.78 15.67
C GLY A 676 6.94 29.60 14.33
N LYS A 677 7.02 28.42 13.72
CA LYS A 677 6.35 28.10 12.45
C LYS A 677 4.85 27.88 12.61
N LEU A 678 4.43 27.24 13.72
CA LEU A 678 3.00 27.05 14.04
C LEU A 678 2.29 28.38 14.30
N ALA A 679 2.93 29.34 14.96
CA ALA A 679 2.35 30.67 15.21
C ALA A 679 2.06 31.47 13.91
N THR A 680 2.81 31.19 12.84
CA THR A 680 2.64 31.86 11.53
C THR A 680 1.61 31.19 10.60
N LEU A 681 1.21 29.95 10.86
CA LEU A 681 0.27 29.17 10.03
C LEU A 681 -1.21 29.31 10.45
N ILE A 682 -1.47 29.85 11.65
CA ILE A 682 -2.79 29.97 12.27
C ILE A 682 -3.83 30.79 11.48
N PRO A 683 -3.49 31.84 10.69
CA PRO A 683 -4.52 32.66 10.05
C PRO A 683 -5.20 32.07 8.80
N ASN A 684 -4.73 30.95 8.23
CA ASN A 684 -5.11 30.50 6.88
C ASN A 684 -5.78 29.12 6.81
N LEU A 685 -6.31 28.61 7.92
CA LEU A 685 -6.90 27.26 7.98
C LEU A 685 -8.40 27.26 7.63
N SER A 686 -8.86 26.20 6.96
CA SER A 686 -10.23 26.06 6.47
C SER A 686 -11.21 25.65 7.58
N GLU A 687 -12.52 25.68 7.32
CA GLU A 687 -13.56 25.46 8.35
C GLU A 687 -13.57 24.04 8.95
N THR A 688 -13.02 23.04 8.25
CA THR A 688 -12.75 21.68 8.75
C THR A 688 -11.57 21.62 9.73
N ASP A 689 -10.63 22.56 9.63
CA ASP A 689 -9.46 22.67 10.52
C ASP A 689 -9.80 23.35 11.85
N LYS A 690 -10.96 24.03 11.95
CA LYS A 690 -11.43 24.64 13.21
C LYS A 690 -11.74 23.60 14.28
N ASN A 691 -12.12 22.37 13.91
CA ASN A 691 -12.35 21.28 14.85
C ASN A 691 -11.03 20.72 15.40
N LEU A 692 -10.01 20.58 14.55
CA LEU A 692 -8.63 20.28 14.96
C LEU A 692 -8.06 21.41 15.82
N GLN A 693 -8.40 22.67 15.51
CA GLN A 693 -8.03 23.83 16.32
C GLN A 693 -8.69 23.80 17.70
N ILE A 694 -9.96 23.40 17.81
CA ILE A 694 -10.65 23.27 19.11
C ILE A 694 -10.03 22.14 19.93
N VAL A 695 -9.70 21.00 19.31
CA VAL A 695 -9.06 19.85 19.97
C VAL A 695 -7.62 20.16 20.39
N LEU A 696 -6.81 20.79 19.53
CA LEU A 696 -5.45 21.23 19.87
C LEU A 696 -5.45 22.35 20.91
N THR A 697 -6.43 23.27 20.85
CA THR A 697 -6.53 24.36 21.83
C THR A 697 -7.00 23.83 23.18
N SER A 698 -7.93 22.88 23.24
CA SER A 698 -8.36 22.23 24.49
C SER A 698 -7.24 21.40 25.12
N LEU A 699 -6.51 20.61 24.32
CA LEU A 699 -5.32 19.86 24.78
C LEU A 699 -4.22 20.80 25.31
N VAL A 700 -3.99 21.95 24.67
CA VAL A 700 -3.04 22.97 25.14
C VAL A 700 -3.53 23.67 26.41
N GLN A 701 -4.84 23.87 26.56
CA GLN A 701 -5.43 24.50 27.74
C GLN A 701 -5.42 23.57 28.96
N GLU A 702 -5.66 22.28 28.73
CA GLU A 702 -5.57 21.20 29.73
C GLU A 702 -4.12 20.94 30.17
N GLN A 703 -3.17 21.05 29.24
CA GLN A 703 -1.74 21.06 29.55
C GLN A 703 -1.31 22.30 30.35
N ARG A 704 -1.85 23.48 30.04
CA ARG A 704 -1.59 24.71 30.83
C ARG A 704 -2.18 24.62 32.24
N SER A 705 -3.35 24.02 32.43
CA SER A 705 -3.96 23.84 33.76
C SER A 705 -3.18 22.81 34.59
N MET A 706 -2.71 21.71 33.99
CA MET A 706 -1.85 20.73 34.66
C MET A 706 -0.45 21.27 34.98
N ALA A 707 0.16 22.04 34.07
CA ALA A 707 1.45 22.68 34.30
C ALA A 707 1.37 23.78 35.38
N ALA A 708 0.28 24.57 35.41
CA ALA A 708 0.03 25.54 36.47
C ALA A 708 -0.22 24.87 37.84
N ALA A 709 -0.93 23.74 37.87
CA ALA A 709 -1.15 22.96 39.08
C ALA A 709 0.14 22.34 39.64
N ASN A 710 1.04 21.88 38.76
CA ASN A 710 2.35 21.33 39.14
C ASN A 710 3.35 22.43 39.52
N SER A 711 3.33 23.59 38.85
CA SER A 711 4.08 24.79 39.23
C SER A 711 3.66 25.29 40.61
N GLY A 712 2.36 25.39 40.89
CA GLY A 712 1.84 25.82 42.19
C GLY A 712 2.18 24.86 43.32
N LYS A 713 2.19 23.54 43.06
CA LYS A 713 2.68 22.53 44.03
C LYS A 713 4.19 22.65 44.28
N LEU A 714 4.99 22.89 43.25
CA LEU A 714 6.44 23.06 43.38
C LEU A 714 6.80 24.37 44.12
N GLU A 715 6.07 25.45 43.84
CA GLU A 715 6.25 26.76 44.48
C GLU A 715 5.79 26.76 45.95
N ALA A 716 4.71 26.05 46.28
CA ALA A 716 4.29 25.78 47.67
C ALA A 716 5.29 24.89 48.43
N THR A 717 5.92 23.93 47.73
CA THR A 717 6.97 23.08 48.31
C THR A 717 8.26 23.87 48.53
N LEU A 718 8.62 24.78 47.60
CA LEU A 718 9.78 25.66 47.72
C LEU A 718 9.59 26.77 48.77
N GLN A 719 8.39 27.35 48.91
CA GLN A 719 8.09 28.31 49.99
C GLN A 719 8.14 27.66 51.39
N ASN A 720 7.72 26.39 51.51
CA ASN A 720 7.85 25.64 52.76
C ASN A 720 9.31 25.26 53.10
N VAL A 721 10.19 25.16 52.11
CA VAL A 721 11.63 24.91 52.33
C VAL A 721 12.41 26.21 52.65
N VAL A 722 11.91 27.38 52.24
CA VAL A 722 12.59 28.68 52.43
C VAL A 722 12.23 29.40 53.74
N GLN A 723 11.18 29.02 54.45
CA GLN A 723 10.82 29.62 55.75
C GLN A 723 11.08 28.71 56.97
N LYS A 724 12.28 28.85 57.60
CA LYS A 724 12.57 28.94 59.07
C LYS A 724 14.03 28.52 59.43
N PRO A 725 14.63 28.96 60.56
CA PRO A 725 15.32 30.25 60.69
C PRO A 725 16.80 30.13 61.12
N LYS A 726 17.55 31.22 60.94
CA LYS A 726 18.91 31.41 61.47
C LYS A 726 18.94 31.49 63.01
N ARG A 727 19.89 30.72 63.58
CA ARG A 727 20.77 31.00 64.75
C ARG A 727 20.20 30.91 66.17
N ARG A 728 20.47 29.77 66.84
CA ARG A 728 20.69 29.70 68.31
C ARG A 728 22.10 30.22 68.63
N LYS A 729 22.19 31.29 69.42
CA LYS A 729 23.42 31.73 70.09
C LYS A 729 23.68 30.80 71.28
N LEU A 730 24.90 30.27 71.38
CA LEU A 730 25.48 29.72 72.61
C LEU A 730 26.08 30.89 73.41
N HIS A 731 25.61 31.09 74.64
CA HIS A 731 26.32 31.82 75.69
C HIS A 731 26.06 31.12 77.03
N CYS A 732 27.15 30.86 77.76
CA CYS A 732 27.22 30.23 79.07
C CYS A 732 26.58 31.08 80.18
N PRO A 733 26.07 30.48 81.27
CA PRO A 733 25.69 31.22 82.47
C PRO A 733 26.89 31.33 83.43
N GLY A 734 27.14 32.55 83.91
CA GLY A 734 28.02 32.82 85.04
C GLY A 734 27.36 33.87 85.94
N SER A 735 26.86 33.39 87.08
CA SER A 735 26.49 34.04 88.36
C SER A 735 25.14 33.54 88.87
#